data_AF-F2IJ31-F1
#
_entry.id   AF-F2IJ31-F1
#
_cell.length_a   1.000
_cell.length_b   1.000
_cell.length_c   1.000
_cell.angle_alpha   90.00
_cell.angle_beta   90.00
_cell.angle_gamma   90.00
#
_symmetry.space_group_name_H-M   'P 1'
#
loop_
_entity.id
_entity.type
_entity.pdbx_description
1 polymer ?
#
loop_
_entity_poly.entity_id
_entity_poly.type
_entity_poly.pdbx_seq_one_letter_code
_entity_poly.pdbx_strand_id
1 'polypeptide(L)'
;MRKFLVAFLLLVGSQAWGQTDTLQFTTRRQVADTVLGLLDPTIYGPALIERSMTEDSLLINQLQYSDYSGVSQGWSWLQAYSDIALSYVDSTYMYSDTALLHRLENFQLDMRDTSGLDQLKQPFGLLLHQVSRIDTTLLNTLGVFSNDQSQLKLNESIDESTIYQKVMLKSAAILELDGEHGYDQGTIYYTEDFISTSPDITINSIHLNMGTGFQPFSATANQITYSILKDFQLGQAAIEYMLNGVSISDTLSFYVSTRTYKYKNTEKSASQWDSPVRYFGNDLQYCILYGCGNVNEKIRRPVIFAPPYRPISQFLLSFNKYYDQFDFKSLLTSLAEMGYDVIFVKETPGNRGINHAGSILGDFIKFINEKKKEHFPNEDWENVVIGFSAGGQHWRYALKKLEKEHMETGTPHHHTRLYIPFDSPHWGANVPMFAQAVYRDMYAFSMPALFAYESLTDAASKDMLMNHIIGSNLTEDNHVYTITPAPASEKLNISNQLDNWFNHQFTPMNDLRKTFPTFTRNVAISTGNNSANYDSQYGLFPGMKLFSQNVFAPAWYGGKAFNRSIYSSQSGTARQVFKREDLYLFLGFPLWFKRFYKTNNAYEWDLAQGGYKDEFYDEGAMNWNAAPLSGIPVGAINILVASAQNILLPFGPLWGTQHYKGHISFLPMVSALGINPSIWQNNNLYYNLKDEGLMFNQFDIQNNPASNLYGYPNLAHPTNHFNITPFEAVYCDPQTYEHIKMQASIDENDGMDDVYLVHTRNFILDEVEADVVYLQNKIIGKNHLQWDPNYRYKAWYKAYDRIIFGASVTPKTDTGAYIIESSGEITAYACNGIHITPGFHTQSGSRFHAYEYCDGCSRPREGGKSASNTESDQESNELQISLLDNDNKEANLAIDLQIFPNPATEGFTVLFPLAAGNYSIFDSNGRIFKQGPIAENNKKLYIELPKGVYFLKWNENEQVITKKIIVL
;
A
#
# COMPACT_ATOMS: atom_id res chain seq x y z
N MET A 1 42.49 -27.20 9.60
CA MET A 1 41.01 -27.32 9.71
C MET A 1 40.51 -28.67 10.22
N ARG A 2 40.75 -29.83 9.55
CA ARG A 2 40.19 -31.14 9.99
C ARG A 2 40.57 -31.56 11.44
N LYS A 3 41.82 -31.32 11.86
CA LYS A 3 42.27 -31.61 13.24
C LYS A 3 41.70 -30.63 14.28
N PHE A 4 41.39 -29.39 13.88
CA PHE A 4 40.76 -28.37 14.72
C PHE A 4 39.29 -28.70 14.96
N LEU A 5 38.56 -29.11 13.91
CA LEU A 5 37.18 -29.61 13.98
C LEU A 5 37.01 -30.84 14.90
N VAL A 6 37.96 -31.78 14.87
CA VAL A 6 37.93 -33.00 15.72
C VAL A 6 38.28 -32.68 17.18
N ALA A 7 39.24 -31.78 17.44
CA ALA A 7 39.52 -31.30 18.78
C ALA A 7 38.37 -30.45 19.36
N PHE A 8 37.66 -29.71 18.50
CA PHE A 8 36.50 -28.89 18.84
C PHE A 8 35.27 -29.74 19.23
N LEU A 9 34.97 -30.82 18.51
CA LEU A 9 33.92 -31.78 18.89
C LEU A 9 34.21 -32.48 20.23
N LEU A 10 35.48 -32.65 20.60
CA LEU A 10 35.89 -33.22 21.89
C LEU A 10 35.80 -32.21 23.04
N LEU A 11 35.99 -30.92 22.78
CA LEU A 11 35.90 -29.84 23.78
C LEU A 11 34.46 -29.46 24.13
N VAL A 12 33.54 -29.48 23.17
CA VAL A 12 32.10 -29.26 23.43
C VAL A 12 31.47 -30.43 24.22
N GLY A 13 32.10 -31.62 24.19
CA GLY A 13 31.63 -32.83 24.88
C GLY A 13 32.13 -33.04 26.31
N SER A 14 33.06 -32.22 26.82
CA SER A 14 33.63 -32.38 28.17
C SER A 14 33.34 -31.18 29.06
N GLN A 15 32.75 -31.42 30.22
CA GLN A 15 32.41 -30.48 31.30
C GLN A 15 33.62 -29.74 31.94
N ALA A 16 34.48 -29.12 31.14
CA ALA A 16 35.74 -28.57 31.61
C ALA A 16 35.88 -27.06 31.40
N TRP A 17 34.80 -26.27 31.43
CA TRP A 17 34.87 -24.81 31.63
C TRP A 17 34.16 -24.44 32.93
N GLY A 18 34.79 -24.80 34.04
CA GLY A 18 34.39 -24.33 35.37
C GLY A 18 34.65 -22.83 35.48
N GLN A 19 33.58 -22.07 35.76
CA GLN A 19 33.57 -20.63 36.08
C GLN A 19 34.44 -19.73 35.20
N THR A 20 33.82 -19.12 34.19
CA THR A 20 34.25 -17.81 33.70
C THR A 20 33.01 -16.95 33.57
N ASP A 21 33.04 -15.74 34.13
CA ASP A 21 32.01 -14.73 33.91
C ASP A 21 31.74 -14.66 32.40
N THR A 22 30.56 -15.10 31.96
CA THR A 22 30.16 -14.95 30.57
C THR A 22 30.05 -13.46 30.29
N LEU A 23 31.06 -12.87 29.66
CA LEU A 23 30.98 -11.51 29.15
C LEU A 23 29.89 -11.47 28.08
N GLN A 24 29.01 -10.48 28.22
CA GLN A 24 27.88 -10.29 27.33
C GLN A 24 27.98 -8.94 26.67
N PHE A 25 27.83 -8.97 25.35
CA PHE A 25 27.99 -7.80 24.51
C PHE A 25 26.66 -7.48 23.84
N THR A 26 26.34 -6.20 23.74
CA THR A 26 25.14 -5.73 23.04
C THR A 26 25.46 -5.20 21.66
N THR A 27 26.73 -4.87 21.37
CA THR A 27 27.18 -4.37 20.06
C THR A 27 28.53 -4.97 19.64
N ARG A 28 28.81 -4.96 18.33
CA ARG A 28 30.13 -5.35 17.78
C ARG A 28 31.27 -4.50 18.35
N ARG A 29 31.02 -3.20 18.58
CA ARG A 29 32.01 -2.28 19.13
C ARG A 29 32.43 -2.66 20.56
N GLN A 30 31.48 -3.02 21.43
CA GLN A 30 31.80 -3.47 22.79
C GLN A 30 32.64 -4.75 22.78
N VAL A 31 32.35 -5.68 21.87
CA VAL A 31 33.19 -6.87 21.65
C VAL A 31 34.60 -6.44 21.30
N ALA A 32 34.75 -5.59 20.29
CA ALA A 32 36.05 -5.15 19.79
C ALA A 32 36.87 -4.43 20.88
N ASP A 33 36.26 -3.48 21.59
CA ASP A 33 36.92 -2.71 22.65
C ASP A 33 37.35 -3.61 23.83
N THR A 34 36.61 -4.68 24.09
CA THR A 34 36.96 -5.63 25.16
C THR A 34 38.04 -6.59 24.69
N VAL A 35 37.82 -7.29 23.57
CA VAL A 35 38.72 -8.32 23.07
C VAL A 35 40.05 -7.73 22.61
N LEU A 36 40.06 -6.57 21.97
CA LEU A 36 41.27 -5.95 21.43
C LEU A 36 41.83 -4.84 22.34
N GLY A 37 41.28 -4.65 23.53
CA GLY A 37 41.60 -3.53 24.42
C GLY A 37 43.02 -3.50 24.98
N LEU A 38 43.77 -4.61 24.90
CA LEU A 38 45.18 -4.67 25.30
C LEU A 38 46.17 -4.28 24.18
N LEU A 39 45.69 -4.15 22.94
CA LEU A 39 46.50 -3.68 21.83
C LEU A 39 46.56 -2.15 21.84
N ASP A 40 47.73 -1.59 21.57
CA ASP A 40 47.96 -0.16 21.60
C ASP A 40 47.48 0.53 20.31
N PRO A 41 46.41 1.36 20.36
CA PRO A 41 45.90 2.08 19.19
C PRO A 41 46.89 3.06 18.60
N THR A 42 47.91 3.49 19.33
CA THR A 42 48.96 4.36 18.80
C THR A 42 49.90 3.63 17.84
N ILE A 43 49.96 2.29 17.91
CA ILE A 43 50.84 1.46 17.08
C ILE A 43 50.16 1.10 15.76
N TYR A 44 48.95 0.54 15.79
CA TYR A 44 48.23 0.22 14.55
C TYR A 44 47.59 1.46 13.90
N GLY A 45 47.49 2.58 14.60
CA GLY A 45 46.93 3.82 14.08
C GLY A 45 45.40 3.87 14.17
N PRO A 46 44.73 4.69 13.34
CA PRO A 46 43.35 5.09 13.60
C PRO A 46 42.31 3.97 13.39
N ALA A 47 42.63 2.96 12.59
CA ALA A 47 41.70 1.88 12.23
C ALA A 47 42.37 0.50 12.21
N LEU A 48 41.72 -0.48 12.84
CA LEU A 48 42.09 -1.90 12.86
C LEU A 48 40.90 -2.75 12.42
N ILE A 49 41.01 -3.44 11.29
CA ILE A 49 39.87 -4.11 10.63
C ILE A 49 39.25 -5.22 11.48
N GLU A 50 40.03 -5.90 12.33
CA GLU A 50 39.53 -6.93 13.25
C GLU A 50 38.43 -6.38 14.18
N ARG A 51 38.46 -5.08 14.51
CA ARG A 51 37.44 -4.43 15.34
C ARG A 51 36.04 -4.46 14.70
N SER A 52 35.95 -4.55 13.38
CA SER A 52 34.68 -4.65 12.66
C SER A 52 34.00 -6.02 12.79
N MET A 53 34.80 -7.06 13.09
CA MET A 53 34.40 -8.46 12.94
C MET A 53 33.81 -8.76 11.55
N THR A 54 34.33 -8.09 10.50
CA THR A 54 33.74 -8.13 9.15
C THR A 54 33.56 -9.55 8.64
N GLU A 55 32.41 -9.76 8.02
CA GLU A 55 32.10 -10.95 7.26
C GLU A 55 31.71 -10.60 5.82
N ASP A 56 31.90 -9.34 5.41
CA ASP A 56 31.57 -8.93 4.05
C ASP A 56 32.52 -9.62 3.06
N SER A 57 31.94 -10.37 2.11
CA SER A 57 32.72 -11.16 1.16
C SER A 57 33.62 -10.30 0.25
N LEU A 58 33.21 -9.07 -0.07
CA LEU A 58 33.99 -8.16 -0.89
C LEU A 58 35.20 -7.63 -0.10
N LEU A 59 35.01 -7.23 1.17
CA LEU A 59 36.10 -6.86 2.05
C LEU A 59 37.05 -8.03 2.35
N ILE A 60 36.52 -9.23 2.62
CA ILE A 60 37.34 -10.42 2.88
C ILE A 60 38.22 -10.75 1.68
N ASN A 61 37.70 -10.70 0.45
CA ASN A 61 38.52 -10.95 -0.75
C ASN A 61 39.65 -9.93 -0.91
N GLN A 62 39.38 -8.65 -0.64
CA GLN A 62 40.41 -7.60 -0.66
C GLN A 62 41.47 -7.82 0.42
N LEU A 63 41.05 -8.22 1.62
CA LEU A 63 41.97 -8.55 2.69
C LEU A 63 42.81 -9.79 2.30
N GLN A 64 42.18 -10.91 1.98
CA GLN A 64 42.87 -12.18 1.84
C GLN A 64 43.72 -12.27 0.56
N TYR A 65 43.22 -11.77 -0.55
CA TYR A 65 43.80 -11.99 -1.88
C TYR A 65 44.25 -10.71 -2.57
N SER A 66 44.03 -9.54 -1.96
CA SER A 66 44.20 -8.24 -2.63
C SER A 66 43.46 -8.18 -3.97
N ASP A 67 42.30 -8.85 -4.01
CA ASP A 67 41.42 -8.89 -5.18
C ASP A 67 40.38 -7.77 -5.09
N TYR A 68 40.54 -6.78 -5.97
CA TYR A 68 39.67 -5.61 -6.08
C TYR A 68 38.70 -5.70 -7.27
N SER A 69 38.58 -6.87 -7.91
CA SER A 69 37.71 -7.06 -9.08
C SER A 69 36.22 -7.21 -8.74
N GLY A 70 35.89 -7.36 -7.46
CA GLY A 70 34.51 -7.47 -6.98
C GLY A 70 33.66 -6.25 -7.36
N VAL A 71 32.44 -6.52 -7.83
CA VAL A 71 31.46 -5.47 -8.19
C VAL A 71 30.54 -5.23 -7.01
N SER A 72 30.47 -3.99 -6.53
CA SER A 72 29.59 -3.61 -5.42
C SER A 72 28.24 -3.08 -5.89
N GLN A 73 27.22 -3.31 -5.06
CA GLN A 73 25.88 -2.72 -5.13
C GLN A 73 25.65 -1.87 -3.86
N GLY A 74 24.59 -1.04 -3.83
CA GLY A 74 24.31 -0.14 -2.71
C GLY A 74 24.37 -0.82 -1.33
N TRP A 75 23.78 -2.00 -1.19
CA TRP A 75 23.81 -2.75 0.07
C TRP A 75 25.19 -3.26 0.49
N SER A 76 25.96 -3.81 -0.45
CA SER A 76 27.34 -4.27 -0.18
C SER A 76 28.24 -3.09 0.19
N TRP A 77 28.02 -1.93 -0.45
CA TRP A 77 28.72 -0.69 -0.10
C TRP A 77 28.36 -0.22 1.31
N LEU A 78 27.07 -0.22 1.68
CA LEU A 78 26.63 0.17 3.02
C LEU A 78 27.17 -0.77 4.11
N GLN A 79 27.23 -2.08 3.84
CA GLN A 79 27.84 -3.04 4.76
C GLN A 79 29.36 -2.80 4.88
N ALA A 80 30.05 -2.57 3.77
CA ALA A 80 31.48 -2.24 3.77
C ALA A 80 31.76 -0.93 4.52
N TYR A 81 30.92 0.09 4.35
CA TYR A 81 30.99 1.34 5.10
C TYR A 81 30.86 1.08 6.61
N SER A 82 29.84 0.32 7.04
CA SER A 82 29.60 0.00 8.47
C SER A 82 30.80 -0.75 9.08
N ASP A 83 31.35 -1.73 8.36
CA ASP A 83 32.51 -2.49 8.83
C ASP A 83 33.77 -1.61 8.93
N ILE A 84 34.02 -0.74 7.95
CA ILE A 84 35.15 0.20 8.02
C ILE A 84 34.93 1.21 9.15
N ALA A 85 33.72 1.74 9.35
CA ALA A 85 33.43 2.66 10.46
C ALA A 85 33.69 2.02 11.84
N LEU A 86 33.34 0.74 12.01
CA LEU A 86 33.64 -0.02 13.23
C LEU A 86 35.13 -0.33 13.41
N SER A 87 35.92 -0.32 12.32
CA SER A 87 37.36 -0.50 12.40
C SER A 87 38.07 0.67 13.08
N TYR A 88 37.49 1.87 13.05
CA TYR A 88 38.06 3.05 13.68
C TYR A 88 37.94 3.02 15.21
N VAL A 89 39.02 3.41 15.88
CA VAL A 89 39.06 3.54 17.35
C VAL A 89 38.18 4.72 17.80
N ASP A 90 38.31 5.85 17.11
CA ASP A 90 37.47 7.03 17.29
C ASP A 90 36.25 6.95 16.35
N SER A 91 35.04 6.91 16.91
CA SER A 91 33.79 6.84 16.15
C SER A 91 33.50 8.07 15.30
N THR A 92 34.23 9.18 15.50
CA THR A 92 33.94 10.45 14.83
C THR A 92 34.54 10.55 13.43
N TYR A 93 35.42 9.62 13.03
CA TYR A 93 36.02 9.59 11.68
C TYR A 93 34.99 9.34 10.57
N MET A 94 33.90 8.64 10.88
CA MET A 94 32.84 8.30 9.93
C MET A 94 31.48 8.51 10.60
N TYR A 95 30.45 8.84 9.83
CA TYR A 95 29.09 8.86 10.35
C TYR A 95 28.69 7.50 10.87
N SER A 96 27.89 7.47 11.94
CA SER A 96 27.22 6.23 12.37
C SER A 96 26.28 5.73 11.29
N ASP A 97 25.99 4.43 11.29
CA ASP A 97 25.09 3.81 10.33
C ASP A 97 23.74 4.55 10.27
N THR A 98 23.10 4.84 11.40
CA THR A 98 21.86 5.64 11.46
C THR A 98 22.01 7.04 10.85
N ALA A 99 23.12 7.74 11.12
CA ALA A 99 23.35 9.07 10.55
C ALA A 99 23.54 9.03 9.02
N LEU A 100 24.22 7.99 8.52
CA LEU A 100 24.37 7.76 7.08
C LEU A 100 23.01 7.49 6.41
N LEU A 101 22.14 6.70 7.06
CA LEU A 101 20.78 6.45 6.57
C LEU A 101 19.94 7.73 6.48
N HIS A 102 19.99 8.58 7.50
CA HIS A 102 19.30 9.86 7.47
C HIS A 102 19.85 10.81 6.39
N ARG A 103 21.17 10.76 6.11
CA ARG A 103 21.74 11.51 4.98
C ARG A 103 21.25 10.99 3.64
N LEU A 104 21.12 9.67 3.49
CA LEU A 104 20.53 9.08 2.29
C LEU A 104 19.07 9.49 2.12
N GLU A 105 18.28 9.46 3.19
CA GLU A 105 16.90 9.98 3.19
C GLU A 105 16.86 11.46 2.81
N ASN A 106 17.68 12.32 3.42
CA ASN A 106 17.73 13.75 3.12
C ASN A 106 18.16 14.04 1.69
N PHE A 107 19.16 13.33 1.16
CA PHE A 107 19.55 13.43 -0.24
C PHE A 107 18.36 13.17 -1.17
N GLN A 108 17.58 12.12 -0.87
CA GLN A 108 16.40 11.80 -1.66
C GLN A 108 15.34 12.89 -1.54
N LEU A 109 15.23 13.54 -0.39
CA LEU A 109 14.32 14.66 -0.18
C LEU A 109 14.78 15.92 -0.93
N ASP A 110 16.08 16.21 -1.00
CA ASP A 110 16.62 17.41 -1.66
C ASP A 110 16.62 17.29 -3.18
N MET A 111 16.96 16.12 -3.71
CA MET A 111 16.96 15.86 -5.15
C MET A 111 15.56 15.87 -5.79
N ARG A 112 14.51 15.94 -4.97
CA ARG A 112 13.15 16.26 -5.42
C ARG A 112 13.07 17.63 -6.08
N ASP A 113 13.86 18.61 -5.67
CA ASP A 113 13.58 20.01 -5.99
C ASP A 113 13.92 20.43 -7.44
N THR A 114 14.65 19.61 -8.20
CA THR A 114 15.50 20.16 -9.26
C THR A 114 15.12 19.97 -10.74
N SER A 115 14.12 19.18 -11.19
CA SER A 115 13.99 19.01 -12.66
C SER A 115 12.69 18.61 -13.35
N GLY A 116 11.61 18.16 -12.69
CA GLY A 116 10.38 17.78 -13.41
C GLY A 116 10.54 16.67 -14.49
N LEU A 117 11.71 16.01 -14.54
CA LEU A 117 12.01 14.90 -15.43
C LEU A 117 11.69 13.58 -14.71
N ASP A 118 11.06 12.65 -15.43
CA ASP A 118 10.77 11.29 -14.96
C ASP A 118 12.03 10.42 -15.03
N GLN A 119 13.00 10.71 -14.15
CA GLN A 119 14.26 9.98 -14.06
C GLN A 119 14.58 9.62 -12.61
N LEU A 120 15.22 8.48 -12.43
CA LEU A 120 15.76 8.03 -11.16
C LEU A 120 16.92 8.93 -10.72
N LYS A 121 16.95 9.37 -9.45
CA LYS A 121 18.05 10.21 -8.92
C LYS A 121 18.73 9.51 -7.76
N GLN A 122 20.04 9.31 -7.87
CA GLN A 122 20.78 8.50 -6.90
C GLN A 122 22.12 9.11 -6.53
N PRO A 123 22.58 8.93 -5.28
CA PRO A 123 23.92 9.33 -4.91
C PRO A 123 24.96 8.29 -5.34
N PHE A 124 26.14 8.77 -5.72
CA PHE A 124 27.33 7.93 -5.88
C PHE A 124 28.03 7.74 -4.53
N GLY A 125 28.31 6.49 -4.17
CA GLY A 125 29.11 6.12 -3.00
C GLY A 125 30.53 5.70 -3.39
N LEU A 126 31.54 6.19 -2.65
CA LEU A 126 32.95 5.81 -2.79
C LEU A 126 33.58 5.59 -1.41
N LEU A 127 34.28 4.48 -1.24
CA LEU A 127 35.12 4.16 -0.07
C LEU A 127 36.57 3.99 -0.53
N LEU A 128 37.49 4.71 0.09
CA LEU A 128 38.94 4.52 -0.06
C LEU A 128 39.61 4.65 1.31
N HIS A 129 39.88 3.54 1.99
CA HIS A 129 40.46 3.56 3.33
C HIS A 129 41.70 2.68 3.43
N GLN A 130 42.79 3.25 3.94
CA GLN A 130 43.91 2.45 4.42
C GLN A 130 43.67 2.07 5.88
N VAL A 131 43.54 0.78 6.15
CA VAL A 131 43.34 0.22 7.50
C VAL A 131 44.50 -0.67 7.89
N SER A 132 44.72 -0.82 9.20
CA SER A 132 45.59 -1.86 9.72
C SER A 132 44.84 -3.16 9.87
N ARG A 133 45.56 -4.27 9.74
CA ARG A 133 45.09 -5.61 10.09
C ARG A 133 46.16 -6.37 10.84
N ILE A 134 45.78 -7.34 11.65
CA ILE A 134 46.72 -8.30 12.24
C ILE A 134 47.17 -9.28 11.15
N ASP A 135 48.46 -9.61 11.11
CA ASP A 135 48.96 -10.65 10.22
C ASP A 135 48.27 -11.99 10.56
N THR A 136 47.44 -12.46 9.62
CA THR A 136 46.67 -13.70 9.74
C THR A 136 47.54 -14.95 9.98
N THR A 137 48.82 -14.92 9.60
CA THR A 137 49.76 -16.01 9.88
C THR A 137 50.13 -16.06 11.37
N LEU A 138 50.25 -14.90 12.03
CA LEU A 138 50.55 -14.78 13.45
C LEU A 138 49.36 -15.19 14.34
N LEU A 139 48.13 -14.89 13.91
CA LEU A 139 46.91 -15.33 14.61
C LEU A 139 46.83 -16.85 14.76
N ASN A 140 47.42 -17.60 13.82
CA ASN A 140 47.42 -19.06 13.83
C ASN A 140 48.68 -19.68 14.49
N THR A 141 49.61 -18.84 14.96
CA THR A 141 50.89 -19.29 15.53
C THR A 141 50.76 -19.47 17.04
N LEU A 142 51.03 -20.69 17.52
CA LEU A 142 50.98 -21.01 18.95
C LEU A 142 51.99 -20.15 19.74
N GLY A 143 51.52 -19.54 20.82
CA GLY A 143 52.36 -18.77 21.75
C GLY A 143 52.53 -17.28 21.42
N VAL A 144 51.99 -16.80 20.30
CA VAL A 144 51.98 -15.36 19.95
C VAL A 144 50.95 -14.59 20.76
N PHE A 145 49.73 -15.11 20.82
CA PHE A 145 48.63 -14.51 21.58
C PHE A 145 48.17 -15.44 22.70
N SER A 146 47.67 -14.84 23.77
CA SER A 146 47.05 -15.52 24.91
C SER A 146 45.75 -14.82 25.32
N ASN A 147 44.93 -15.51 26.10
CA ASN A 147 43.72 -14.95 26.69
C ASN A 147 44.05 -14.42 28.09
N ASP A 148 43.87 -13.11 28.31
CA ASP A 148 43.94 -12.48 29.62
C ASP A 148 42.59 -11.82 29.92
N GLN A 149 41.81 -12.44 30.81
CA GLN A 149 40.46 -11.95 31.18
C GLN A 149 39.53 -11.63 29.98
N SER A 150 39.55 -12.47 28.95
CA SER A 150 38.79 -12.31 27.68
C SER A 150 39.30 -11.21 26.75
N GLN A 151 40.54 -10.77 26.95
CA GLN A 151 41.26 -9.86 26.06
C GLN A 151 42.39 -10.60 25.34
N LEU A 152 42.64 -10.22 24.10
CA LEU A 152 43.73 -10.71 23.26
C LEU A 152 45.04 -10.08 23.72
N LYS A 153 45.81 -10.85 24.49
CA LYS A 153 47.12 -10.41 25.00
C LYS A 153 48.24 -10.90 24.11
N LEU A 154 49.00 -9.96 23.55
CA LEU A 154 50.25 -10.25 22.83
C LEU A 154 51.32 -10.73 23.82
N ASN A 155 52.12 -11.71 23.40
CA ASN A 155 53.28 -12.15 24.16
C ASN A 155 54.32 -11.03 24.29
N GLU A 156 54.77 -10.74 25.50
CA GLU A 156 55.72 -9.66 25.82
C GLU A 156 57.06 -9.75 25.05
N SER A 157 57.40 -10.92 24.52
CA SER A 157 58.61 -11.11 23.70
C SER A 157 58.46 -10.67 22.23
N ILE A 158 57.26 -10.27 21.80
CA ILE A 158 56.95 -9.86 20.43
C ILE A 158 56.71 -8.35 20.41
N ASP A 159 57.39 -7.67 19.49
CA ASP A 159 57.15 -6.25 19.23
C ASP A 159 55.83 -6.08 18.49
N GLU A 160 54.87 -5.42 19.12
CA GLU A 160 53.53 -5.17 18.58
C GLU A 160 53.56 -4.39 17.24
N SER A 161 54.56 -3.53 17.01
CA SER A 161 54.67 -2.82 15.73
C SER A 161 54.86 -3.75 14.52
N THR A 162 55.30 -4.98 14.75
CA THR A 162 55.60 -5.97 13.70
C THR A 162 54.41 -6.85 13.33
N ILE A 163 53.32 -6.81 14.10
CA ILE A 163 52.18 -7.72 13.90
C ILE A 163 51.12 -7.15 12.94
N TYR A 164 51.23 -5.88 12.56
CA TYR A 164 50.25 -5.19 11.73
C TYR A 164 50.71 -5.05 10.27
N GLN A 165 49.74 -5.18 9.36
CA GLN A 165 49.92 -4.88 7.95
C GLN A 165 48.92 -3.81 7.52
N LYS A 166 49.34 -2.87 6.68
CA LYS A 166 48.44 -1.88 6.05
C LYS A 166 47.81 -2.49 4.82
N VAL A 167 46.48 -2.37 4.71
CA VAL A 167 45.72 -2.83 3.55
C VAL A 167 44.78 -1.72 3.08
N MET A 168 44.65 -1.61 1.77
CA MET A 168 43.68 -0.72 1.15
C MET A 168 42.33 -1.45 1.02
N LEU A 169 41.26 -0.79 1.46
CA LEU A 169 39.88 -1.19 1.22
C LEU A 169 39.23 -0.17 0.29
N LYS A 170 38.59 -0.67 -0.78
CA LYS A 170 38.04 0.16 -1.86
C LYS A 170 36.66 -0.34 -2.28
N SER A 171 35.71 0.56 -2.49
CA SER A 171 34.39 0.21 -3.04
C SER A 171 33.75 1.42 -3.70
N ALA A 172 33.08 1.21 -4.83
CA ALA A 172 32.23 2.21 -5.46
C ALA A 172 30.84 1.60 -5.68
N ALA A 173 29.77 2.38 -5.52
CA ALA A 173 28.42 1.93 -5.79
C ALA A 173 27.49 3.08 -6.12
N ILE A 174 26.41 2.79 -6.83
CA ILE A 174 25.20 3.60 -6.76
C ILE A 174 24.42 3.15 -5.53
N LEU A 175 23.96 4.10 -4.71
CA LEU A 175 23.13 3.79 -3.54
C LEU A 175 21.66 3.58 -3.94
N GLU A 176 21.45 2.64 -4.86
CA GLU A 176 20.16 2.09 -5.25
C GLU A 176 19.76 1.01 -4.23
N LEU A 177 18.74 1.30 -3.42
CA LEU A 177 18.27 0.35 -2.40
C LEU A 177 17.03 -0.43 -2.83
N ASP A 178 16.28 0.09 -3.80
CA ASP A 178 15.18 -0.58 -4.47
C ASP A 178 15.46 -0.66 -5.96
N GLY A 179 15.59 -1.90 -6.43
CA GLY A 179 16.00 -2.22 -7.78
C GLY A 179 14.92 -2.15 -8.82
N GLU A 180 13.66 -2.13 -8.41
CA GLU A 180 12.54 -2.16 -9.33
C GLU A 180 11.86 -0.81 -9.36
N HIS A 181 12.59 0.30 -9.48
CA HIS A 181 12.00 1.64 -9.36
C HIS A 181 11.08 2.04 -10.54
N GLY A 182 11.12 1.34 -11.68
CA GLY A 182 10.25 1.62 -12.83
C GLY A 182 10.66 2.83 -13.68
N TYR A 183 11.96 3.13 -13.75
CA TYR A 183 12.51 4.21 -14.58
C TYR A 183 13.42 3.62 -15.66
N ASP A 184 13.41 4.22 -16.85
CA ASP A 184 14.26 3.80 -17.98
C ASP A 184 15.59 4.58 -18.04
N GLN A 185 15.70 5.66 -17.27
CA GLN A 185 16.88 6.51 -17.17
C GLN A 185 17.12 6.94 -15.73
N GLY A 186 18.39 7.09 -15.38
CA GLY A 186 18.82 7.60 -14.09
C GLY A 186 19.87 8.70 -14.22
N THR A 187 19.99 9.52 -13.18
CA THR A 187 21.04 10.51 -13.01
C THR A 187 21.72 10.30 -11.66
N ILE A 188 23.03 10.09 -11.71
CA ILE A 188 23.89 9.98 -10.55
C ILE A 188 24.30 11.38 -10.12
N TYR A 189 24.24 11.67 -8.82
CA TYR A 189 24.70 12.93 -8.26
C TYR A 189 25.91 12.76 -7.35
N TYR A 190 26.84 13.70 -7.46
CA TYR A 190 27.96 13.85 -6.55
C TYR A 190 27.47 14.52 -5.27
N THR A 191 27.80 13.92 -4.13
CA THR A 191 27.57 14.48 -2.80
C THR A 191 28.69 14.00 -1.89
N GLU A 192 29.27 14.91 -1.12
CA GLU A 192 30.37 14.62 -0.20
C GLU A 192 29.96 13.64 0.91
N ASP A 193 28.66 13.56 1.24
CA ASP A 193 28.14 12.68 2.29
C ASP A 193 28.46 11.18 2.06
N PHE A 194 28.67 10.78 0.80
CA PHE A 194 28.92 9.38 0.42
C PHE A 194 30.31 9.16 -0.20
N ILE A 195 31.20 10.16 -0.12
CA ILE A 195 32.61 10.02 -0.49
C ILE A 195 33.42 9.90 0.80
N SER A 196 33.82 8.68 1.15
CA SER A 196 34.55 8.40 2.39
C SER A 196 36.00 8.00 2.11
N THR A 197 36.93 8.69 2.76
CA THR A 197 38.36 8.41 2.65
C THR A 197 39.04 8.39 4.01
N SER A 198 40.13 7.63 4.14
CA SER A 198 41.01 7.75 5.31
C SER A 198 41.80 9.08 5.30
N PRO A 199 42.27 9.58 6.46
CA PRO A 199 42.90 10.91 6.56
C PRO A 199 44.19 11.09 5.74
N ASP A 200 44.86 9.98 5.41
CA ASP A 200 46.08 9.90 4.61
C ASP A 200 45.80 9.88 3.09
N ILE A 201 44.54 9.97 2.69
CA ILE A 201 44.09 9.96 1.31
C ILE A 201 43.49 11.31 0.93
N THR A 202 43.92 11.83 -0.22
CA THR A 202 43.32 13.00 -0.87
C THR A 202 42.94 12.63 -2.30
N ILE A 203 41.66 12.79 -2.64
CA ILE A 203 41.17 12.52 -4.00
C ILE A 203 41.58 13.67 -4.92
N ASN A 204 42.20 13.33 -6.05
CA ASN A 204 42.56 14.29 -7.09
C ASN A 204 41.45 14.40 -8.14
N SER A 205 40.94 13.27 -8.62
CA SER A 205 39.89 13.24 -9.63
C SER A 205 39.05 11.97 -9.56
N ILE A 206 37.78 12.09 -9.92
CA ILE A 206 36.87 10.96 -10.15
C ILE A 206 36.32 11.12 -11.56
N HIS A 207 36.33 10.04 -12.33
CA HIS A 207 35.66 9.96 -13.63
C HIS A 207 34.75 8.74 -13.64
N LEU A 208 33.51 8.89 -14.10
CA LEU A 208 32.58 7.77 -14.23
C LEU A 208 32.37 7.40 -15.69
N ASN A 209 32.31 6.11 -15.98
CA ASN A 209 31.93 5.56 -17.28
C ASN A 209 30.66 4.71 -17.11
N MET A 210 29.60 5.17 -17.75
CA MET A 210 28.26 4.55 -17.72
C MET A 210 27.92 3.81 -19.02
N GLY A 211 28.93 3.47 -19.82
CA GLY A 211 28.80 2.87 -21.14
C GLY A 211 29.05 3.84 -22.31
N THR A 212 29.21 5.13 -22.03
CA THR A 212 29.47 6.19 -23.03
C THR A 212 30.88 6.78 -22.94
N GLY A 213 31.77 6.17 -22.15
CA GLY A 213 33.13 6.64 -21.89
C GLY A 213 33.25 7.39 -20.55
N PHE A 214 34.49 7.63 -20.11
CA PHE A 214 34.77 8.31 -18.85
C PHE A 214 34.45 9.81 -18.93
N GLN A 215 33.65 10.30 -17.99
CA GLN A 215 33.28 11.70 -17.84
C GLN A 215 33.74 12.21 -16.46
N PRO A 216 34.27 13.43 -16.36
CA PRO A 216 34.63 14.03 -15.07
C PRO A 216 33.42 14.09 -14.13
N PHE A 217 33.64 13.74 -12.86
CA PHE A 217 32.61 13.72 -11.84
C PHE A 217 33.15 14.34 -10.54
N SER A 218 32.55 15.45 -10.13
CA SER A 218 33.06 16.26 -9.01
C SER A 218 31.96 17.16 -8.46
N ALA A 219 32.26 17.95 -7.42
CA ALA A 219 31.32 18.95 -6.91
C ALA A 219 30.87 19.99 -7.99
N THR A 220 31.68 20.24 -9.02
CA THR A 220 31.33 21.15 -10.14
C THR A 220 30.70 20.42 -11.32
N ALA A 221 31.16 19.21 -11.64
CA ALA A 221 30.55 18.31 -12.61
C ALA A 221 29.78 17.23 -11.86
N ASN A 222 28.69 17.64 -11.20
CA ASN A 222 28.06 16.86 -10.14
C ASN A 222 26.99 15.88 -10.62
N GLN A 223 26.77 15.72 -11.91
CA GLN A 223 25.72 14.86 -12.43
C GLN A 223 26.14 14.10 -13.69
N ILE A 224 25.77 12.82 -13.76
CA ILE A 224 25.94 11.97 -14.94
C ILE A 224 24.64 11.20 -15.16
N THR A 225 24.04 11.39 -16.34
CA THR A 225 22.83 10.67 -16.77
C THR A 225 23.20 9.39 -17.51
N TYR A 226 22.42 8.34 -17.30
CA TYR A 226 22.60 7.03 -17.90
C TYR A 226 21.26 6.38 -18.23
N SER A 227 21.28 5.40 -19.14
CA SER A 227 20.10 4.59 -19.49
C SER A 227 20.15 3.24 -18.77
N ILE A 228 18.99 2.76 -18.35
CA ILE A 228 18.82 1.48 -17.65
C ILE A 228 18.37 0.45 -18.69
N LEU A 229 19.33 -0.31 -19.23
CA LEU A 229 19.09 -1.14 -20.42
C LEU A 229 18.93 -2.63 -20.10
N LYS A 230 19.47 -3.08 -18.97
CA LYS A 230 19.43 -4.49 -18.55
C LYS A 230 19.60 -4.63 -17.05
N ASP A 231 19.20 -5.77 -16.54
CA ASP A 231 19.50 -6.22 -15.18
C ASP A 231 21.02 -6.20 -14.95
N PHE A 232 21.45 -5.75 -13.77
CA PHE A 232 22.86 -5.76 -13.35
C PHE A 232 23.82 -5.05 -14.32
N GLN A 233 23.42 -3.89 -14.86
CA GLN A 233 24.28 -3.10 -15.74
C GLN A 233 25.51 -2.61 -14.96
N LEU A 234 26.70 -2.67 -15.59
CA LEU A 234 27.96 -2.28 -14.96
C LEU A 234 28.38 -0.87 -15.36
N GLY A 235 28.92 -0.14 -14.39
CA GLY A 235 29.58 1.16 -14.52
C GLY A 235 30.98 1.07 -13.95
N GLN A 236 31.83 2.04 -14.29
CA GLN A 236 33.22 2.09 -13.82
C GLN A 236 33.53 3.48 -13.27
N ALA A 237 34.23 3.52 -12.14
CA ALA A 237 34.78 4.73 -11.55
C ALA A 237 36.30 4.68 -11.66
N ALA A 238 36.90 5.56 -12.46
CA ALA A 238 38.34 5.79 -12.46
C ALA A 238 38.66 6.88 -11.44
N ILE A 239 39.47 6.55 -10.43
CA ILE A 239 39.82 7.46 -9.35
C ILE A 239 41.34 7.66 -9.32
N GLU A 240 41.75 8.92 -9.28
CA GLU A 240 43.13 9.32 -9.00
C GLU A 240 43.18 9.92 -7.61
N TYR A 241 44.09 9.44 -6.77
CA TYR A 241 44.24 9.94 -5.40
C TYR A 241 45.69 9.86 -4.93
N MET A 242 46.00 10.66 -3.91
CA MET A 242 47.28 10.65 -3.22
C MET A 242 47.14 9.83 -1.94
N LEU A 243 48.04 8.86 -1.74
CA LEU A 243 48.18 8.09 -0.51
C LEU A 243 49.58 8.34 0.05
N ASN A 244 49.69 8.99 1.21
CA ASN A 244 50.98 9.32 1.82
C ASN A 244 51.97 10.01 0.85
N GLY A 245 51.46 10.90 -0.02
CA GLY A 245 52.27 11.61 -1.02
C GLY A 245 52.59 10.81 -2.29
N VAL A 246 52.11 9.57 -2.43
CA VAL A 246 52.24 8.77 -3.65
C VAL A 246 50.94 8.82 -4.45
N SER A 247 51.05 9.13 -5.74
CA SER A 247 49.89 9.12 -6.65
C SER A 247 49.52 7.69 -7.04
N ILE A 248 48.24 7.36 -6.88
CA ILE A 248 47.65 6.06 -7.22
C ILE A 248 46.48 6.31 -8.18
N SER A 249 46.31 5.39 -9.12
CA SER A 249 45.16 5.35 -10.03
C SER A 249 44.50 3.98 -9.93
N ASP A 250 43.19 3.97 -9.70
CA ASP A 250 42.37 2.76 -9.64
C ASP A 250 41.15 2.88 -10.54
N THR A 251 40.62 1.73 -10.96
CA THR A 251 39.33 1.65 -11.62
C THR A 251 38.46 0.63 -10.91
N LEU A 252 37.35 1.08 -10.33
CA LEU A 252 36.40 0.26 -9.58
C LEU A 252 35.15 0.03 -10.42
N SER A 253 34.65 -1.21 -10.44
CA SER A 253 33.40 -1.55 -11.14
C SER A 253 32.24 -1.59 -10.14
N PHE A 254 31.06 -1.15 -10.57
CA PHE A 254 29.86 -1.12 -9.73
C PHE A 254 28.59 -1.38 -10.55
N TYR A 255 27.53 -1.82 -9.88
CA TYR A 255 26.22 -1.95 -10.51
C TYR A 255 25.54 -0.59 -10.63
N VAL A 256 25.10 -0.29 -11.84
CA VAL A 256 24.39 0.92 -12.24
C VAL A 256 22.89 0.78 -12.03
N SER A 257 22.38 -0.42 -12.28
CA SER A 257 21.01 -0.82 -11.99
C SER A 257 21.06 -2.23 -11.45
N THR A 258 20.27 -2.51 -10.42
CA THR A 258 20.17 -3.87 -9.88
C THR A 258 19.16 -4.69 -10.67
N ARG A 259 17.99 -4.12 -11.01
CA ARG A 259 17.00 -4.74 -11.90
C ARG A 259 16.42 -3.72 -12.88
N THR A 260 16.05 -4.22 -14.04
CA THR A 260 15.14 -3.54 -14.95
C THR A 260 13.71 -3.90 -14.56
N TYR A 261 12.87 -2.90 -14.34
CA TYR A 261 11.44 -3.14 -14.27
C TYR A 261 10.98 -3.62 -15.64
N LYS A 262 10.48 -4.85 -15.72
CA LYS A 262 9.90 -5.39 -16.95
C LYS A 262 8.39 -5.21 -16.82
N TYR A 263 7.82 -4.34 -17.65
CA TYR A 263 6.38 -4.23 -17.82
C TYR A 263 5.84 -5.63 -18.15
N LYS A 264 5.18 -6.30 -17.19
CA LYS A 264 4.54 -7.59 -17.45
C LYS A 264 3.35 -7.44 -18.40
N ASN A 265 2.77 -6.23 -18.48
CA ASN A 265 1.72 -5.86 -19.43
C ASN A 265 2.26 -4.94 -20.54
N THR A 266 2.73 -5.53 -21.64
CA THR A 266 3.20 -4.80 -22.82
C THR A 266 2.11 -3.96 -23.52
N GLU A 267 0.83 -4.20 -23.22
CA GLU A 267 -0.30 -3.42 -23.76
C GLU A 267 -0.57 -2.10 -23.00
N LYS A 268 0.03 -1.90 -21.81
CA LYS A 268 -0.21 -0.72 -20.95
C LYS A 268 0.84 0.40 -21.09
N SER A 269 1.67 0.37 -22.13
CA SER A 269 2.85 1.25 -22.23
C SER A 269 2.50 2.76 -22.20
N ALA A 270 2.90 3.42 -21.11
CA ALA A 270 3.50 4.76 -20.99
C ALA A 270 2.87 6.02 -21.66
N SER A 271 1.83 5.93 -22.49
CA SER A 271 1.25 7.09 -23.18
C SER A 271 -0.08 7.58 -22.59
N GLN A 272 -0.45 7.14 -21.39
CA GLN A 272 -1.83 7.32 -20.87
C GLN A 272 -1.99 8.48 -19.88
N TRP A 273 -0.91 8.99 -19.27
CA TRP A 273 -0.98 10.00 -18.21
C TRP A 273 -0.40 11.34 -18.64
N ASP A 274 -0.88 12.41 -18.02
CA ASP A 274 -0.19 13.70 -18.08
C ASP A 274 1.16 13.65 -17.33
N SER A 275 1.98 14.69 -17.56
CA SER A 275 3.23 14.85 -16.84
C SER A 275 2.94 15.11 -15.35
N PRO A 276 3.63 14.43 -14.41
CA PRO A 276 3.41 14.64 -12.98
C PRO A 276 3.47 16.11 -12.55
N VAL A 277 2.41 16.59 -11.91
CA VAL A 277 2.27 17.95 -11.39
C VAL A 277 2.53 17.98 -9.88
N ARG A 278 3.20 19.03 -9.41
CA ARG A 278 3.48 19.23 -7.98
C ARG A 278 2.40 20.07 -7.30
N TYR A 279 2.12 19.73 -6.05
CA TYR A 279 1.22 20.46 -5.17
C TYR A 279 1.81 20.54 -3.75
N PHE A 280 1.48 21.59 -3.00
CA PHE A 280 1.89 21.78 -1.59
C PHE A 280 3.42 21.73 -1.36
N GLY A 281 4.17 22.67 -1.95
CA GLY A 281 5.56 22.90 -1.57
C GLY A 281 6.50 21.68 -1.71
N ASN A 282 6.19 20.76 -2.62
CA ASN A 282 6.89 19.49 -2.92
C ASN A 282 6.48 18.25 -2.11
N ASP A 283 5.48 18.32 -1.21
CA ASP A 283 5.06 17.17 -0.40
C ASP A 283 3.98 16.29 -1.07
N LEU A 284 3.35 16.76 -2.16
CA LEU A 284 2.41 15.98 -2.98
C LEU A 284 2.72 16.13 -4.47
N GLN A 285 2.68 15.02 -5.19
CA GLN A 285 2.65 15.00 -6.66
C GLN A 285 1.37 14.30 -7.12
N TYR A 286 0.86 14.64 -8.30
CA TYR A 286 -0.26 13.94 -8.91
C TYR A 286 -0.11 13.86 -10.43
N CYS A 287 -0.70 12.83 -11.02
CA CYS A 287 -0.91 12.71 -12.46
C CYS A 287 -2.38 12.38 -12.73
N ILE A 288 -2.82 12.64 -13.95
CA ILE A 288 -4.19 12.52 -14.41
C ILE A 288 -4.26 11.69 -15.70
N LEU A 289 -5.15 10.72 -15.68
CA LEU A 289 -5.69 10.06 -16.87
C LEU A 289 -7.07 10.64 -17.11
N TYR A 290 -7.19 11.43 -18.17
CA TYR A 290 -8.44 12.12 -18.49
C TYR A 290 -9.48 11.14 -19.03
N GLY A 291 -10.70 11.28 -18.53
CA GLY A 291 -11.81 10.41 -18.89
C GLY A 291 -12.32 10.64 -20.32
N CYS A 292 -13.06 9.65 -20.82
CA CYS A 292 -13.80 9.73 -22.07
C CYS A 292 -14.61 11.03 -22.19
N GLY A 293 -14.51 11.67 -23.36
CA GLY A 293 -15.19 12.93 -23.66
C GLY A 293 -14.52 14.18 -23.06
N ASN A 294 -13.42 14.06 -22.33
CA ASN A 294 -12.68 15.18 -21.76
C ASN A 294 -11.57 15.71 -22.68
N VAL A 295 -11.96 16.23 -23.86
CA VAL A 295 -11.04 16.72 -24.90
C VAL A 295 -10.24 17.97 -24.51
N ASN A 296 -10.59 18.62 -23.38
CA ASN A 296 -9.94 19.85 -22.93
C ASN A 296 -8.80 19.60 -21.93
N GLU A 297 -8.58 18.35 -21.52
CA GLU A 297 -7.55 17.95 -20.54
C GLU A 297 -7.63 18.79 -19.25
N LYS A 298 -8.86 18.96 -18.76
CA LYS A 298 -9.18 19.74 -17.56
C LYS A 298 -9.96 18.90 -16.57
N ILE A 299 -9.62 19.02 -15.28
CA ILE A 299 -10.21 18.20 -14.20
C ILE A 299 -11.75 18.27 -14.21
N ARG A 300 -12.38 17.10 -14.36
CA ARG A 300 -13.82 16.84 -14.42
C ARG A 300 -14.09 15.45 -13.83
N ARG A 301 -15.12 15.31 -12.98
CA ARG A 301 -15.53 14.00 -12.40
C ARG A 301 -14.36 13.16 -11.84
N PRO A 302 -13.60 13.68 -10.85
CA PRO A 302 -12.38 13.02 -10.42
C PRO A 302 -12.65 11.77 -9.56
N VAL A 303 -11.91 10.70 -9.85
CA VAL A 303 -11.65 9.57 -8.95
C VAL A 303 -10.20 9.67 -8.49
N ILE A 304 -10.00 9.95 -7.21
CA ILE A 304 -8.69 10.28 -6.66
C ILE A 304 -8.15 9.09 -5.86
N PHE A 305 -7.00 8.58 -6.26
CA PHE A 305 -6.32 7.45 -5.64
C PHE A 305 -5.21 7.93 -4.71
N ALA A 306 -5.23 7.50 -3.44
CA ALA A 306 -4.15 7.70 -2.48
C ALA A 306 -3.27 6.44 -2.35
N PRO A 307 -1.95 6.62 -2.31
CA PRO A 307 -0.99 5.53 -2.33
C PRO A 307 -0.89 4.84 -0.95
N PRO A 308 -0.29 3.65 -0.90
CA PRO A 308 0.06 3.00 0.36
C PRO A 308 1.26 3.64 1.06
N TYR A 309 1.58 3.14 2.25
CA TYR A 309 2.82 3.46 2.96
C TYR A 309 4.05 3.05 2.16
N ARG A 310 5.10 3.88 2.22
CA ARG A 310 6.37 3.66 1.52
C ARG A 310 7.55 3.87 2.47
N PRO A 311 8.29 2.82 2.83
CA PRO A 311 9.47 2.93 3.68
C PRO A 311 10.62 3.64 2.96
N ILE A 312 11.70 3.91 3.71
CA ILE A 312 12.88 4.63 3.22
C ILE A 312 13.52 3.99 1.99
N SER A 313 13.43 2.67 1.86
CA SER A 313 13.93 1.93 0.69
C SER A 313 13.12 2.20 -0.58
N GLN A 314 11.85 2.60 -0.50
CA GLN A 314 10.89 2.63 -1.62
C GLN A 314 10.47 4.05 -2.05
N PHE A 315 11.21 5.09 -1.63
CA PHE A 315 10.90 6.47 -2.00
C PHE A 315 10.98 6.73 -3.53
N LEU A 316 11.81 5.95 -4.22
CA LEU A 316 12.18 6.10 -5.62
C LEU A 316 11.26 5.37 -6.60
N LEU A 317 10.08 4.90 -6.20
CA LEU A 317 9.18 4.21 -7.14
C LEU A 317 8.52 5.22 -8.11
N SER A 318 8.57 4.96 -9.43
CA SER A 318 8.01 5.82 -10.49
C SER A 318 6.48 5.74 -10.53
N PHE A 319 5.82 6.79 -11.04
CA PHE A 319 4.35 6.77 -11.23
C PHE A 319 3.89 5.59 -12.09
N ASN A 320 4.66 5.20 -13.11
CA ASN A 320 4.35 4.06 -13.97
C ASN A 320 4.31 2.75 -13.18
N LYS A 321 5.32 2.47 -12.35
CA LYS A 321 5.31 1.25 -11.54
C LYS A 321 4.17 1.26 -10.52
N TYR A 322 3.90 2.41 -9.89
CA TYR A 322 2.72 2.57 -9.02
C TYR A 322 1.45 2.19 -9.78
N TYR A 323 1.24 2.80 -10.94
CA TYR A 323 0.09 2.55 -11.78
C TYR A 323 -0.08 1.06 -12.12
N ASP A 324 0.96 0.40 -12.61
CA ASP A 324 0.91 -1.01 -12.98
C ASP A 324 0.53 -1.92 -11.80
N GLN A 325 0.96 -1.55 -10.58
CA GLN A 325 0.60 -2.28 -9.37
C GLN A 325 -0.89 -2.14 -9.01
N PHE A 326 -1.48 -0.95 -9.18
CA PHE A 326 -2.86 -0.67 -8.73
C PHE A 326 -3.91 -0.78 -9.84
N ASP A 327 -3.51 -0.83 -11.10
CA ASP A 327 -4.37 -1.05 -12.25
C ASP A 327 -4.63 -2.55 -12.51
N PHE A 328 -4.97 -3.28 -11.46
CA PHE A 328 -5.34 -4.68 -11.58
C PHE A 328 -6.60 -4.82 -12.46
N LYS A 329 -6.54 -5.74 -13.42
CA LYS A 329 -7.61 -5.97 -14.42
C LYS A 329 -8.10 -4.69 -15.13
N SER A 330 -7.22 -3.70 -15.30
CA SER A 330 -7.52 -2.43 -16.00
C SER A 330 -8.56 -1.55 -15.32
N LEU A 331 -8.61 -1.56 -13.97
CA LEU A 331 -9.52 -0.74 -13.16
C LEU A 331 -9.48 0.76 -13.52
N LEU A 332 -8.30 1.36 -13.57
CA LEU A 332 -8.10 2.78 -13.79
C LEU A 332 -8.45 3.16 -15.23
N THR A 333 -8.03 2.36 -16.21
CA THR A 333 -8.44 2.54 -17.61
C THR A 333 -9.96 2.42 -17.75
N SER A 334 -10.59 1.46 -17.06
CA SER A 334 -12.04 1.28 -17.07
C SER A 334 -12.80 2.50 -16.51
N LEU A 335 -12.29 3.11 -15.45
CA LEU A 335 -12.84 4.36 -14.89
C LEU A 335 -12.74 5.52 -15.90
N ALA A 336 -11.59 5.64 -16.56
CA ALA A 336 -11.39 6.64 -17.61
C ALA A 336 -12.35 6.42 -18.79
N GLU A 337 -12.51 5.19 -19.25
CA GLU A 337 -13.47 4.82 -20.29
C GLU A 337 -14.93 5.13 -19.92
N MET A 338 -15.28 5.05 -18.63
CA MET A 338 -16.59 5.46 -18.09
C MET A 338 -16.78 6.99 -18.00
N GLY A 339 -15.76 7.77 -18.34
CA GLY A 339 -15.81 9.24 -18.37
C GLY A 339 -15.41 9.91 -17.05
N TYR A 340 -14.62 9.24 -16.22
CA TYR A 340 -14.05 9.80 -14.98
C TYR A 340 -12.59 10.18 -15.18
N ASP A 341 -12.17 11.34 -14.67
CA ASP A 341 -10.75 11.66 -14.61
C ASP A 341 -10.12 10.90 -13.44
N VAL A 342 -9.17 10.02 -13.73
CA VAL A 342 -8.45 9.28 -12.69
C VAL A 342 -7.27 10.13 -12.26
N ILE A 343 -7.23 10.54 -11.00
CA ILE A 343 -6.15 11.32 -10.42
C ILE A 343 -5.38 10.40 -9.47
N PHE A 344 -4.11 10.15 -9.75
CA PHE A 344 -3.25 9.37 -8.87
C PHE A 344 -2.30 10.29 -8.12
N VAL A 345 -2.33 10.25 -6.78
CA VAL A 345 -1.44 11.10 -5.97
C VAL A 345 -0.27 10.30 -5.40
N LYS A 346 0.83 11.01 -5.12
CA LYS A 346 2.06 10.48 -4.54
C LYS A 346 2.57 11.46 -3.50
N GLU A 347 2.29 11.15 -2.23
CA GLU A 347 2.79 11.91 -1.07
C GLU A 347 4.27 11.62 -0.88
N THR A 348 5.08 12.65 -0.67
CA THR A 348 6.53 12.49 -0.55
C THR A 348 7.07 13.25 0.67
N PRO A 349 7.80 12.60 1.59
CA PRO A 349 8.10 11.16 1.62
C PRO A 349 6.87 10.32 1.96
N GLY A 350 6.87 9.04 1.54
CA GLY A 350 5.74 8.12 1.76
C GLY A 350 5.69 7.48 3.16
N ASN A 351 6.58 7.89 4.07
CA ASN A 351 6.66 7.44 5.46
C ASN A 351 6.16 8.50 6.48
N ARG A 352 5.46 9.54 6.01
CA ARG A 352 4.86 10.56 6.87
C ARG A 352 3.66 10.01 7.63
N GLY A 353 3.43 10.55 8.84
CA GLY A 353 2.28 10.19 9.67
C GLY A 353 0.93 10.52 9.02
N ILE A 354 -0.12 9.81 9.43
CA ILE A 354 -1.48 9.88 8.89
C ILE A 354 -2.05 11.29 8.99
N ASN A 355 -1.76 11.99 10.09
CA ASN A 355 -2.28 13.34 10.34
C ASN A 355 -1.70 14.39 9.37
N HIS A 356 -0.43 14.25 9.01
CA HIS A 356 0.28 15.13 8.07
C HIS A 356 -0.19 14.84 6.63
N ALA A 357 -0.11 13.58 6.23
CA ALA A 357 -0.58 13.07 4.93
C ALA A 357 -2.06 13.44 4.68
N GLY A 358 -2.95 13.07 5.61
CA GLY A 358 -4.36 13.41 5.53
C GLY A 358 -4.65 14.91 5.56
N SER A 359 -3.82 15.74 6.20
CA SER A 359 -4.00 17.20 6.12
C SER A 359 -3.71 17.73 4.71
N ILE A 360 -2.64 17.25 4.07
CA ILE A 360 -2.28 17.63 2.70
C ILE A 360 -3.38 17.18 1.73
N LEU A 361 -3.89 15.96 1.87
CA LEU A 361 -5.00 15.47 1.05
C LEU A 361 -6.30 16.27 1.25
N GLY A 362 -6.57 16.74 2.47
CA GLY A 362 -7.69 17.64 2.75
C GLY A 362 -7.59 18.96 1.99
N ASP A 363 -6.40 19.55 1.94
CA ASP A 363 -6.16 20.78 1.17
C ASP A 363 -6.15 20.50 -0.34
N PHE A 364 -5.68 19.32 -0.76
CA PHE A 364 -5.78 18.88 -2.15
C PHE A 364 -7.23 18.74 -2.63
N ILE A 365 -8.15 18.22 -1.79
CA ILE A 365 -9.59 18.21 -2.12
C ILE A 365 -10.11 19.63 -2.34
N LYS A 366 -9.72 20.60 -1.51
CA LYS A 366 -10.12 22.01 -1.69
C LYS A 366 -9.63 22.53 -3.05
N PHE A 367 -8.36 22.28 -3.39
CA PHE A 367 -7.79 22.64 -4.69
C PHE A 367 -8.50 21.98 -5.87
N ILE A 368 -8.79 20.67 -5.80
CA ILE A 368 -9.52 19.96 -6.87
C ILE A 368 -10.92 20.56 -7.04
N ASN A 369 -11.62 20.86 -5.94
CA ASN A 369 -12.94 21.49 -6.00
C ASN A 369 -12.90 22.88 -6.63
N GLU A 370 -11.88 23.69 -6.33
CA GLU A 370 -11.65 24.98 -6.97
C GLU A 370 -11.40 24.82 -8.49
N LYS A 371 -10.55 23.86 -8.87
CA LYS A 371 -10.23 23.62 -10.29
C LYS A 371 -11.40 23.09 -11.10
N LYS A 372 -12.20 22.16 -10.55
CA LYS A 372 -13.45 21.72 -11.19
C LYS A 372 -14.37 22.90 -11.47
N LYS A 373 -14.55 23.78 -10.48
CA LYS A 373 -15.42 24.96 -10.59
C LYS A 373 -14.89 25.99 -11.61
N GLU A 374 -13.57 26.15 -11.70
CA GLU A 374 -12.92 27.00 -12.71
C GLU A 374 -13.11 26.43 -14.13
N HIS A 375 -12.87 25.13 -14.30
CA HIS A 375 -12.87 24.47 -15.60
C HIS A 375 -14.28 24.22 -16.14
N PHE A 376 -15.22 23.83 -15.26
CA PHE A 376 -16.59 23.48 -15.59
C PHE A 376 -17.57 24.16 -14.62
N PRO A 377 -17.73 25.50 -14.68
CA PRO A 377 -18.53 26.27 -13.71
C PRO A 377 -20.02 25.93 -13.67
N ASN A 378 -20.50 25.18 -14.67
CA ASN A 378 -21.88 24.73 -14.79
C ASN A 378 -22.06 23.25 -14.41
N GLU A 379 -21.00 22.58 -13.94
CA GLU A 379 -21.03 21.19 -13.51
C GLU A 379 -20.58 21.07 -12.06
N ASP A 380 -21.31 20.29 -11.25
CA ASP A 380 -21.02 20.13 -9.82
C ASP A 380 -20.88 18.64 -9.48
N TRP A 381 -19.88 18.01 -10.08
CA TRP A 381 -19.53 16.60 -9.83
C TRP A 381 -18.80 16.44 -8.50
N GLU A 382 -19.31 15.54 -7.66
CA GLU A 382 -18.65 15.17 -6.41
C GLU A 382 -17.46 14.24 -6.68
N ASN A 383 -16.41 14.37 -5.85
CA ASN A 383 -15.22 13.52 -5.92
C ASN A 383 -15.56 12.09 -5.46
N VAL A 384 -14.83 11.12 -6.00
CA VAL A 384 -14.66 9.80 -5.41
C VAL A 384 -13.22 9.69 -4.91
N VAL A 385 -13.01 9.15 -3.72
CA VAL A 385 -11.67 8.90 -3.18
C VAL A 385 -11.48 7.42 -2.88
N ILE A 386 -10.37 6.86 -3.35
CA ILE A 386 -9.97 5.48 -3.13
C ILE A 386 -8.58 5.51 -2.49
N GLY A 387 -8.36 4.76 -1.41
CA GLY A 387 -7.09 4.75 -0.71
C GLY A 387 -6.60 3.34 -0.45
N PHE A 388 -5.42 3.00 -0.94
CA PHE A 388 -4.80 1.70 -0.70
C PHE A 388 -4.00 1.73 0.61
N SER A 389 -4.20 0.76 1.51
CA SER A 389 -3.45 0.65 2.77
C SER A 389 -3.48 1.97 3.58
N ALA A 390 -2.33 2.57 3.85
CA ALA A 390 -2.21 3.87 4.52
C ALA A 390 -3.06 4.97 3.87
N GLY A 391 -3.17 4.98 2.53
CA GLY A 391 -3.95 5.96 1.78
C GLY A 391 -5.43 6.00 2.17
N GLY A 392 -6.01 4.88 2.60
CA GLY A 392 -7.37 4.87 3.15
C GLY A 392 -7.44 5.59 4.49
N GLN A 393 -6.46 5.43 5.38
CA GLN A 393 -6.39 6.24 6.61
C GLN A 393 -6.16 7.72 6.31
N HIS A 394 -5.37 8.05 5.29
CA HIS A 394 -5.13 9.44 4.90
C HIS A 394 -6.43 10.10 4.46
N TRP A 395 -7.24 9.42 3.64
CA TRP A 395 -8.57 9.91 3.27
C TRP A 395 -9.54 9.97 4.44
N ARG A 396 -9.57 8.96 5.32
CA ARG A 396 -10.37 8.97 6.55
C ARG A 396 -10.07 10.22 7.38
N TYR A 397 -8.79 10.52 7.60
CA TYR A 397 -8.36 11.70 8.34
C TYR A 397 -8.73 12.99 7.61
N ALA A 398 -8.44 13.08 6.30
CA ALA A 398 -8.72 14.24 5.46
C ALA A 398 -10.20 14.61 5.47
N LEU A 399 -11.07 13.64 5.14
CA LEU A 399 -12.51 13.83 5.10
C LEU A 399 -13.05 14.19 6.48
N LYS A 400 -12.60 13.52 7.55
CA LYS A 400 -13.05 13.84 8.91
C LYS A 400 -12.65 15.25 9.34
N LYS A 401 -11.45 15.68 9.00
CA LYS A 401 -10.98 17.05 9.25
C LYS A 401 -11.87 18.04 8.52
N LEU A 402 -12.16 17.82 7.24
CA LEU A 402 -13.00 18.71 6.44
C LEU A 402 -14.47 18.73 6.89
N GLU A 403 -15.03 17.58 7.26
CA GLU A 403 -16.39 17.51 7.81
C GLU A 403 -16.48 18.26 9.16
N LYS A 404 -15.48 18.10 10.03
CA LYS A 404 -15.39 18.87 11.27
C LYS A 404 -15.30 20.37 10.99
N GLU A 405 -14.39 20.80 10.11
CA GLU A 405 -14.27 22.20 9.68
C GLU A 405 -15.60 22.72 9.10
N HIS A 406 -16.31 21.92 8.33
CA HIS A 406 -17.61 22.28 7.76
C HIS A 406 -18.64 22.55 8.85
N MET A 407 -18.75 21.65 9.83
CA MET A 407 -19.74 21.72 10.90
C MET A 407 -19.43 22.78 11.95
N GLU A 408 -18.16 22.98 12.32
CA GLU A 408 -17.77 23.88 13.41
C GLU A 408 -17.58 25.33 12.96
N THR A 409 -17.00 25.54 11.78
CA THR A 409 -16.61 26.89 11.31
C THR A 409 -17.33 27.34 10.05
N GLY A 410 -18.14 26.46 9.45
CA GLY A 410 -18.89 26.80 8.25
C GLY A 410 -18.02 26.95 7.01
N THR A 411 -16.94 26.17 6.90
CA THR A 411 -16.19 26.06 5.63
C THR A 411 -17.02 25.32 4.56
N PRO A 412 -16.77 25.50 3.24
CA PRO A 412 -17.51 24.75 2.22
C PRO A 412 -17.44 23.22 2.40
N HIS A 413 -18.51 22.52 2.03
CA HIS A 413 -18.54 21.06 2.03
C HIS A 413 -17.41 20.48 1.17
N HIS A 414 -16.78 19.38 1.59
CA HIS A 414 -15.64 18.77 0.88
C HIS A 414 -16.00 18.15 -0.49
N HIS A 415 -17.28 18.17 -0.87
CA HIS A 415 -17.82 17.78 -2.18
C HIS A 415 -17.29 16.42 -2.67
N THR A 416 -17.28 15.43 -1.78
CA THR A 416 -16.89 14.04 -2.05
C THR A 416 -18.05 13.14 -1.66
N ARG A 417 -18.41 12.18 -2.52
CA ARG A 417 -19.59 11.32 -2.31
C ARG A 417 -19.28 9.90 -1.87
N LEU A 418 -18.08 9.42 -2.16
CA LEU A 418 -17.71 8.02 -1.99
C LEU A 418 -16.27 7.91 -1.48
N TYR A 419 -16.09 7.15 -0.41
CA TYR A 419 -14.82 6.82 0.20
C TYR A 419 -14.64 5.30 0.19
N ILE A 420 -13.61 4.84 -0.52
CA ILE A 420 -13.26 3.42 -0.65
C ILE A 420 -11.88 3.15 -0.04
N PRO A 421 -11.78 2.78 1.24
CA PRO A 421 -10.57 2.19 1.77
C PRO A 421 -10.37 0.79 1.18
N PHE A 422 -9.26 0.63 0.45
CA PHE A 422 -8.81 -0.64 -0.06
C PHE A 422 -7.77 -1.21 0.90
N ASP A 423 -8.16 -2.27 1.60
CA ASP A 423 -7.35 -3.02 2.55
C ASP A 423 -6.58 -2.07 3.48
N SER A 424 -7.30 -1.21 4.21
CA SER A 424 -6.71 -0.11 4.97
C SER A 424 -6.65 -0.41 6.47
N PRO A 425 -5.56 -0.12 7.19
CA PRO A 425 -5.37 -0.55 8.58
C PRO A 425 -6.16 0.31 9.60
N HIS A 426 -7.49 0.23 9.62
CA HIS A 426 -8.32 1.11 10.48
C HIS A 426 -8.10 0.89 11.97
N TRP A 427 -7.92 -0.36 12.38
CA TRP A 427 -7.54 -0.72 13.75
C TRP A 427 -6.04 -0.98 13.87
N GLY A 428 -5.38 -1.22 12.75
CA GLY A 428 -3.94 -1.31 12.61
C GLY A 428 -3.48 -2.40 11.67
N ALA A 429 -2.22 -2.31 11.25
CA ALA A 429 -1.52 -3.42 10.62
C ALA A 429 -0.79 -4.25 11.69
N ASN A 430 -0.49 -5.49 11.35
CA ASN A 430 0.27 -6.42 12.16
C ASN A 430 1.68 -6.54 11.60
N VAL A 431 2.65 -6.09 12.38
CA VAL A 431 4.03 -6.58 12.29
C VAL A 431 4.27 -7.36 13.60
N PRO A 432 4.19 -8.71 13.58
CA PRO A 432 4.40 -9.60 14.72
C PRO A 432 5.51 -9.18 15.66
N MET A 433 5.29 -9.40 16.96
CA MET A 433 6.25 -9.05 18.00
C MET A 433 7.58 -9.78 17.84
N PHE A 434 7.60 -10.98 17.25
CA PHE A 434 8.86 -11.66 16.95
C PHE A 434 9.69 -10.88 15.92
N ALA A 435 9.07 -10.32 14.88
CA ALA A 435 9.77 -9.62 13.81
C ALA A 435 10.34 -8.30 14.33
N GLN A 436 9.52 -7.53 15.07
CA GLN A 436 9.98 -6.31 15.74
C GLN A 436 11.12 -6.59 16.74
N ALA A 437 11.05 -7.70 17.47
CA ALA A 437 12.12 -8.12 18.37
C ALA A 437 13.41 -8.50 17.61
N VAL A 438 13.31 -9.20 16.47
CA VAL A 438 14.46 -9.52 15.62
C VAL A 438 15.10 -8.23 15.10
N TYR A 439 14.32 -7.30 14.53
CA TYR A 439 14.85 -6.03 14.01
C TYR A 439 15.58 -5.25 15.11
N ARG A 440 14.94 -5.10 16.29
CA ARG A 440 15.54 -4.44 17.45
C ARG A 440 16.79 -5.14 17.97
N ASP A 441 16.84 -6.46 17.97
CA ASP A 441 17.98 -7.21 18.49
C ASP A 441 19.17 -7.23 17.52
N MET A 442 18.87 -7.19 16.22
CA MET A 442 19.84 -7.38 15.13
C MET A 442 20.40 -6.08 14.55
N TYR A 443 19.75 -4.91 14.75
CA TYR A 443 20.16 -3.68 14.05
C TYR A 443 21.61 -3.26 14.32
N ALA A 444 22.15 -3.52 15.52
CA ALA A 444 23.54 -3.20 15.85
C ALA A 444 24.57 -4.16 15.21
N PHE A 445 24.11 -5.21 14.52
CA PHE A 445 24.92 -6.25 13.91
C PHE A 445 24.71 -6.36 12.39
N SER A 446 23.66 -5.73 11.83
CA SER A 446 23.23 -5.93 10.45
C SER A 446 22.60 -4.67 9.87
N MET A 447 23.14 -4.17 8.76
CA MET A 447 22.56 -3.05 8.02
C MET A 447 21.10 -3.32 7.59
N PRO A 448 20.76 -4.48 7.01
CA PRO A 448 19.36 -4.85 6.75
C PRO A 448 18.43 -4.73 7.98
N ALA A 449 18.89 -5.18 9.15
CA ALA A 449 18.10 -5.07 10.37
C ALA A 449 17.94 -3.63 10.85
N LEU A 450 18.95 -2.78 10.65
CA LEU A 450 18.84 -1.35 10.90
C LEU A 450 17.82 -0.69 9.99
N PHE A 451 17.83 -0.95 8.68
CA PHE A 451 16.79 -0.41 7.79
C PHE A 451 15.39 -0.87 8.15
N ALA A 452 15.21 -2.16 8.48
CA ALA A 452 13.93 -2.69 8.92
C ALA A 452 13.47 -2.03 10.24
N TYR A 453 14.40 -1.80 11.17
CA TYR A 453 14.12 -1.10 12.42
C TYR A 453 13.80 0.39 12.20
N GLU A 454 14.56 1.12 11.39
CA GLU A 454 14.28 2.53 11.07
C GLU A 454 12.91 2.68 10.38
N SER A 455 12.59 1.81 9.42
CA SER A 455 11.27 1.78 8.76
C SER A 455 10.14 1.43 9.74
N LEU A 456 10.40 0.51 10.69
CA LEU A 456 9.44 0.19 11.75
C LEU A 456 9.17 1.42 12.64
N THR A 457 10.16 2.27 12.86
CA THR A 457 10.10 3.39 13.81
C THR A 457 9.80 4.75 13.17
N ASP A 458 9.51 4.79 11.87
CA ASP A 458 9.08 6.01 11.19
C ASP A 458 7.67 6.46 11.62
N ALA A 459 7.27 7.65 11.18
CA ALA A 459 6.02 8.27 11.61
C ALA A 459 4.78 7.47 11.15
N ALA A 460 4.76 7.00 9.90
CA ALA A 460 3.64 6.23 9.36
C ALA A 460 3.48 4.88 10.09
N SER A 461 4.57 4.16 10.32
CA SER A 461 4.56 2.87 11.02
C SER A 461 4.05 3.02 12.46
N LYS A 462 4.49 4.06 13.19
CA LYS A 462 3.97 4.35 14.54
C LYS A 462 2.47 4.64 14.56
N ASP A 463 1.94 5.28 13.52
CA ASP A 463 0.52 5.58 13.39
C ASP A 463 -0.33 4.36 13.01
N MET A 464 0.24 3.41 12.25
CA MET A 464 -0.52 2.31 11.65
C MET A 464 -0.45 1.01 12.45
N LEU A 465 0.64 0.69 13.13
CA LEU A 465 0.79 -0.65 13.75
C LEU A 465 -0.13 -0.84 14.95
N MET A 466 -0.77 -2.01 15.06
CA MET A 466 -1.61 -2.37 16.22
C MET A 466 -0.77 -2.44 17.49
N ASN A 467 0.35 -3.13 17.41
CA ASN A 467 1.34 -3.23 18.47
C ASN A 467 2.67 -2.73 17.94
N HIS A 468 3.38 -1.95 18.74
CA HIS A 468 4.67 -1.39 18.38
C HIS A 468 5.64 -1.53 19.56
N ILE A 469 6.85 -2.03 19.33
CA ILE A 469 7.81 -2.34 20.38
C ILE A 469 8.22 -1.10 21.20
N ILE A 470 8.33 0.07 20.57
CA ILE A 470 8.52 1.37 21.25
C ILE A 470 7.32 1.79 22.12
N GLY A 471 6.09 1.52 21.68
CA GLY A 471 4.88 1.81 22.48
C GLY A 471 4.65 0.81 23.61
N SER A 472 5.30 -0.34 23.55
CA SER A 472 5.13 -1.46 24.47
C SER A 472 5.97 -1.26 25.74
N ASN A 473 5.46 -1.76 26.88
CA ASN A 473 6.28 -1.83 28.10
C ASN A 473 7.25 -3.01 27.98
N LEU A 474 8.55 -2.73 28.09
CA LEU A 474 9.62 -3.70 27.99
C LEU A 474 10.34 -3.82 29.32
N THR A 475 10.23 -4.98 29.98
CA THR A 475 11.03 -5.31 31.16
C THR A 475 12.12 -6.31 30.81
N GLU A 476 13.31 -6.12 31.36
CA GLU A 476 14.43 -7.05 31.19
C GLU A 476 14.78 -7.68 32.54
N ASP A 477 14.82 -9.00 32.58
CA ASP A 477 15.36 -9.78 33.71
C ASP A 477 16.20 -10.94 33.16
N ASN A 478 17.48 -10.99 33.50
CA ASN A 478 18.41 -12.05 33.12
C ASN A 478 18.29 -12.49 31.63
N HIS A 479 18.37 -11.50 30.72
CA HIS A 479 18.28 -11.66 29.25
C HIS A 479 16.89 -12.00 28.69
N VAL A 480 15.88 -12.08 29.56
CA VAL A 480 14.49 -12.24 29.19
C VAL A 480 13.85 -10.86 29.11
N TYR A 481 13.55 -10.45 27.89
CA TYR A 481 12.74 -9.29 27.59
C TYR A 481 11.27 -9.68 27.58
N THR A 482 10.51 -9.17 28.53
CA THR A 482 9.05 -9.34 28.55
C THR A 482 8.40 -8.08 27.99
N ILE A 483 7.78 -8.23 26.84
CA ILE A 483 7.02 -7.21 26.13
C ILE A 483 5.58 -7.29 26.62
N THR A 484 5.00 -6.16 27.03
CA THR A 484 3.55 -6.00 27.14
C THR A 484 3.12 -5.19 25.92
N PRO A 485 2.60 -5.86 24.85
CA PRO A 485 2.36 -5.21 23.57
C PRO A 485 1.35 -4.08 23.68
N ALA A 486 1.67 -2.95 23.07
CA ALA A 486 0.79 -1.80 22.98
C ALA A 486 1.07 -1.00 21.69
N PRO A 487 0.10 -0.26 21.17
CA PRO A 487 0.33 0.70 20.09
C PRO A 487 1.29 1.81 20.53
N ALA A 488 1.91 2.48 19.56
CA ALA A 488 2.66 3.70 19.83
C ALA A 488 1.73 4.85 20.28
N SER A 489 2.29 5.84 20.97
CA SER A 489 1.52 6.98 21.48
C SER A 489 0.84 7.80 20.37
N GLU A 490 1.46 7.85 19.20
CA GLU A 490 1.04 8.60 18.03
C GLU A 490 -0.27 8.04 17.46
N LYS A 491 -0.36 6.71 17.33
CA LYS A 491 -1.61 6.02 16.99
C LYS A 491 -2.72 6.25 18.01
N LEU A 492 -2.40 6.20 19.31
CA LEU A 492 -3.37 6.49 20.36
C LEU A 492 -3.89 7.93 20.24
N ASN A 493 -3.01 8.88 19.96
CA ASN A 493 -3.36 10.28 19.75
C ASN A 493 -4.28 10.46 18.54
N ILE A 494 -3.98 9.82 17.41
CA ILE A 494 -4.84 9.87 16.21
C ILE A 494 -6.21 9.25 16.49
N SER A 495 -6.24 8.10 17.15
CA SER A 495 -7.50 7.42 17.51
C SER A 495 -8.35 8.32 18.41
N ASN A 496 -7.76 8.88 19.46
CA ASN A 496 -8.42 9.84 20.35
C ASN A 496 -8.87 11.11 19.62
N GLN A 497 -8.08 11.59 18.66
CA GLN A 497 -8.42 12.78 17.87
C GLN A 497 -9.65 12.50 16.98
N LEU A 498 -9.66 11.37 16.27
CA LEU A 498 -10.79 10.95 15.44
C LEU A 498 -12.06 10.72 16.28
N ASP A 499 -11.92 10.12 17.46
CA ASP A 499 -13.02 9.92 18.42
C ASP A 499 -13.61 11.26 18.90
N ASN A 500 -12.76 12.26 19.14
CA ASN A 500 -13.19 13.55 19.68
C ASN A 500 -13.76 14.53 18.65
N TRP A 501 -13.49 14.33 17.36
CA TRP A 501 -13.96 15.24 16.30
C TRP A 501 -15.49 15.24 16.09
N PHE A 502 -16.22 14.25 16.62
CA PHE A 502 -17.66 14.08 16.38
C PHE A 502 -18.47 13.77 17.64
N ASN A 503 -18.29 14.59 18.68
CA ASN A 503 -19.20 14.60 19.83
C ASN A 503 -20.39 15.55 19.58
N HIS A 504 -21.33 15.17 18.71
CA HIS A 504 -22.56 15.95 18.48
C HIS A 504 -23.82 15.09 18.35
N GLN A 505 -24.98 15.74 18.46
CA GLN A 505 -26.32 15.15 18.57
C GLN A 505 -26.78 14.19 17.45
N PHE A 506 -26.04 14.02 16.35
CA PHE A 506 -26.47 13.21 15.20
C PHE A 506 -25.79 11.83 15.11
N THR A 507 -24.82 11.55 15.99
CA THR A 507 -24.14 10.24 16.02
C THR A 507 -24.30 9.63 17.41
N PRO A 508 -25.04 8.52 17.57
CA PRO A 508 -25.17 7.82 18.85
C PRO A 508 -23.80 7.40 19.40
N MET A 509 -23.65 7.33 20.73
CA MET A 509 -22.37 7.00 21.39
C MET A 509 -21.75 5.66 20.95
N ASN A 510 -22.56 4.70 20.50
CA ASN A 510 -22.16 3.36 20.08
C ASN A 510 -21.94 3.19 18.56
N ASP A 511 -22.14 4.24 17.77
CA ASP A 511 -21.99 4.21 16.31
C ASP A 511 -20.52 4.39 15.89
N LEU A 512 -19.97 3.42 15.15
CA LEU A 512 -18.57 3.45 14.69
C LEU A 512 -18.28 4.60 13.72
N ARG A 513 -19.29 5.12 13.03
CA ARG A 513 -19.16 6.28 12.14
C ARG A 513 -18.67 7.53 12.87
N LYS A 514 -18.71 7.58 14.20
CA LYS A 514 -18.07 8.66 14.97
C LYS A 514 -16.60 8.87 14.59
N THR A 515 -15.89 7.81 14.20
CA THR A 515 -14.46 7.86 13.82
C THR A 515 -14.22 7.77 12.30
N PHE A 516 -15.28 7.74 11.49
CA PHE A 516 -15.22 7.64 10.02
C PHE A 516 -15.98 8.79 9.36
N PRO A 517 -15.67 9.15 8.10
CA PRO A 517 -16.43 10.14 7.35
C PRO A 517 -17.93 9.80 7.35
N THR A 518 -18.78 10.80 7.47
CA THR A 518 -20.24 10.64 7.61
C THR A 518 -21.02 11.29 6.49
N PHE A 519 -20.39 12.16 5.69
CA PHE A 519 -20.99 12.82 4.54
C PHE A 519 -20.69 12.09 3.23
N THR A 520 -19.87 11.04 3.27
CA THR A 520 -19.63 10.11 2.17
C THR A 520 -20.39 8.80 2.38
N ARG A 521 -20.68 8.12 1.27
CA ARG A 521 -20.88 6.67 1.28
C ARG A 521 -19.53 6.00 1.57
N ASN A 522 -19.51 5.00 2.45
CA ASN A 522 -18.29 4.31 2.85
C ASN A 522 -18.35 2.83 2.45
N VAL A 523 -17.37 2.39 1.64
CA VAL A 523 -17.29 1.03 1.11
C VAL A 523 -15.90 0.46 1.35
N ALA A 524 -15.77 -0.62 2.12
CA ALA A 524 -14.47 -1.22 2.40
C ALA A 524 -14.21 -2.46 1.55
N ILE A 525 -12.95 -2.65 1.18
CA ILE A 525 -12.46 -3.85 0.49
C ILE A 525 -11.35 -4.46 1.35
N SER A 526 -11.36 -5.77 1.55
CA SER A 526 -10.25 -6.49 2.18
C SER A 526 -9.66 -7.52 1.22
N THR A 527 -8.36 -7.75 1.35
CA THR A 527 -7.64 -8.81 0.62
C THR A 527 -7.62 -10.15 1.36
N GLY A 528 -8.25 -10.23 2.54
CA GLY A 528 -8.35 -11.45 3.33
C GLY A 528 -9.46 -12.39 2.87
N ASN A 529 -9.49 -13.58 3.48
CA ASN A 529 -10.54 -14.57 3.25
C ASN A 529 -11.82 -14.24 4.02
N ASN A 530 -12.98 -14.36 3.38
CA ASN A 530 -14.27 -14.06 4.02
C ASN A 530 -14.81 -15.11 5.00
N SER A 531 -14.26 -16.32 5.04
CA SER A 531 -14.82 -17.42 5.85
C SER A 531 -13.83 -18.48 6.33
N ALA A 532 -12.68 -18.69 5.69
CA ALA A 532 -11.73 -19.74 6.10
C ALA A 532 -10.86 -19.33 7.29
N ASN A 533 -10.70 -20.23 8.28
CA ASN A 533 -9.75 -20.02 9.38
C ASN A 533 -8.31 -20.29 8.90
N TYR A 534 -7.34 -19.55 9.42
CA TYR A 534 -5.91 -19.73 9.18
C TYR A 534 -5.37 -21.10 9.59
N ASP A 535 -5.86 -21.73 10.66
CA ASP A 535 -5.40 -23.09 11.01
C ASP A 535 -5.76 -24.08 9.89
N SER A 536 -7.01 -24.01 9.40
CA SER A 536 -7.44 -24.83 8.27
C SER A 536 -6.75 -24.48 6.94
N GLN A 537 -6.41 -23.22 6.71
CA GLN A 537 -5.85 -22.74 5.44
C GLN A 537 -4.32 -22.91 5.36
N TYR A 538 -3.62 -22.64 6.45
CA TYR A 538 -2.15 -22.50 6.50
C TYR A 538 -1.49 -23.38 7.58
N GLY A 539 -2.26 -24.06 8.44
CA GLY A 539 -1.74 -24.85 9.56
C GLY A 539 -1.08 -23.99 10.63
N LEU A 540 -1.57 -22.75 10.78
CA LEU A 540 -1.06 -21.74 11.69
C LEU A 540 -1.90 -21.70 12.99
N PHE A 541 -1.29 -21.93 14.15
CA PHE A 541 -1.98 -21.92 15.46
C PHE A 541 -1.16 -21.24 16.57
N PRO A 542 -1.81 -20.73 17.64
CA PRO A 542 -1.14 -19.92 18.66
C PRO A 542 0.05 -20.59 19.35
N GLY A 543 1.14 -19.85 19.48
CA GLY A 543 2.40 -20.31 20.12
C GLY A 543 3.17 -21.38 19.35
N MET A 544 2.80 -21.70 18.10
CA MET A 544 3.56 -22.63 17.28
C MET A 544 4.96 -22.09 17.00
N LYS A 545 5.92 -22.99 16.85
CA LYS A 545 7.24 -22.63 16.34
C LYS A 545 7.10 -22.33 14.85
N LEU A 546 7.55 -21.17 14.41
CA LEU A 546 7.52 -20.74 13.01
C LEU A 546 8.84 -21.04 12.29
N PHE A 547 9.96 -20.76 12.98
CA PHE A 547 11.30 -20.95 12.45
C PHE A 547 12.26 -21.48 13.51
N SER A 548 13.21 -22.30 13.09
CA SER A 548 14.35 -22.71 13.92
C SER A 548 15.64 -22.72 13.12
N GLN A 549 16.71 -22.22 13.73
CA GLN A 549 18.06 -22.27 13.18
C GLN A 549 18.99 -22.84 14.24
N ASN A 550 19.50 -24.05 13.99
CA ASN A 550 20.52 -24.69 14.81
C ASN A 550 21.71 -25.06 13.92
N VAL A 551 22.72 -24.19 13.86
CA VAL A 551 23.75 -24.31 12.83
C VAL A 551 25.12 -23.86 13.33
N PHE A 552 26.16 -24.53 12.85
CA PHE A 552 27.56 -24.18 13.10
C PHE A 552 28.24 -23.71 11.81
N ALA A 553 28.75 -22.47 11.81
CA ALA A 553 29.40 -21.82 10.67
C ALA A 553 30.89 -21.62 10.91
N PRO A 554 31.76 -21.90 9.93
CA PRO A 554 33.08 -21.31 9.94
C PRO A 554 32.98 -19.78 9.75
N ALA A 555 33.84 -19.03 10.41
CA ALA A 555 33.96 -17.58 10.26
C ALA A 555 35.43 -17.17 10.05
N TRP A 556 35.67 -15.97 9.53
CA TRP A 556 37.01 -15.51 9.13
C TRP A 556 37.98 -15.55 10.31
N TYR A 557 37.52 -15.07 11.47
CA TYR A 557 38.28 -15.06 12.72
C TYR A 557 37.97 -16.25 13.65
N GLY A 558 37.34 -17.33 13.15
CA GLY A 558 37.08 -18.55 13.92
C GLY A 558 35.83 -19.32 13.49
N GLY A 559 34.77 -19.29 14.31
CA GLY A 559 33.54 -20.05 14.05
C GLY A 559 32.33 -19.52 14.82
N LYS A 560 31.13 -19.90 14.42
CA LYS A 560 29.86 -19.44 14.98
C LYS A 560 28.94 -20.62 15.21
N ALA A 561 28.21 -20.63 16.31
CA ALA A 561 27.10 -21.55 16.53
C ALA A 561 25.84 -20.74 16.84
N PHE A 562 24.75 -21.05 16.16
CA PHE A 562 23.46 -20.38 16.30
C PHE A 562 22.44 -21.37 16.82
N ASN A 563 21.66 -20.96 17.83
CA ASN A 563 20.47 -21.64 18.30
C ASN A 563 19.34 -20.63 18.46
N ARG A 564 18.62 -20.40 17.36
CA ARG A 564 17.57 -19.39 17.26
C ARG A 564 16.23 -20.01 16.98
N SER A 565 15.16 -19.39 17.45
CA SER A 565 13.80 -19.83 17.17
C SER A 565 12.82 -18.67 17.22
N ILE A 566 11.85 -18.70 16.34
CA ILE A 566 10.72 -17.77 16.29
C ILE A 566 9.43 -18.55 16.55
N TYR A 567 8.50 -17.93 17.25
CA TYR A 567 7.19 -18.49 17.57
C TYR A 567 6.11 -17.48 17.20
N SER A 568 4.95 -17.97 16.76
CA SER A 568 3.77 -17.15 16.53
C SER A 568 3.29 -16.57 17.86
N SER A 569 2.61 -15.41 17.80
CA SER A 569 1.96 -14.85 18.97
C SER A 569 1.02 -15.85 19.67
N GLN A 570 0.91 -15.70 20.99
CA GLN A 570 0.00 -16.46 21.84
C GLN A 570 -0.44 -15.58 23.00
N SER A 571 -1.72 -15.62 23.34
CA SER A 571 -2.23 -14.95 24.52
C SER A 571 -1.75 -15.63 25.83
N GLY A 572 -1.71 -14.85 26.91
CA GLY A 572 -1.27 -15.27 28.23
C GLY A 572 0.10 -14.74 28.63
N THR A 573 0.60 -15.22 29.77
CA THR A 573 1.79 -14.66 30.43
C THR A 573 3.09 -15.29 29.92
N ALA A 574 4.08 -14.44 29.65
CA ALA A 574 5.45 -14.83 29.30
C ALA A 574 5.53 -15.85 28.14
N ARG A 575 4.72 -15.65 27.09
CA ARG A 575 4.73 -16.46 25.88
C ARG A 575 5.94 -16.12 25.03
N GLN A 576 6.73 -17.11 24.65
CA GLN A 576 7.96 -16.85 23.90
C GLN A 576 7.64 -16.50 22.45
N VAL A 577 8.29 -15.47 21.90
CA VAL A 577 8.12 -15.03 20.50
C VAL A 577 9.44 -15.07 19.73
N PHE A 578 10.56 -14.78 20.38
CA PHE A 578 11.89 -14.86 19.77
C PHE A 578 12.94 -15.39 20.75
N LYS A 579 13.79 -16.29 20.26
CA LYS A 579 14.93 -16.87 20.96
C LYS A 579 16.17 -16.65 20.12
N ARG A 580 17.23 -16.12 20.74
CA ARG A 580 18.57 -16.08 20.20
C ARG A 580 19.56 -16.57 21.24
N GLU A 581 20.30 -17.61 20.89
CA GLU A 581 21.49 -18.05 21.61
C GLU A 581 22.60 -18.26 20.58
N ASP A 582 23.47 -17.27 20.45
CA ASP A 582 24.61 -17.34 19.55
C ASP A 582 25.91 -17.48 20.35
N LEU A 583 26.82 -18.26 19.81
CA LEU A 583 28.21 -18.35 20.25
C LEU A 583 29.10 -17.96 19.08
N TYR A 584 29.92 -16.92 19.25
CA TYR A 584 30.96 -16.55 18.30
C TYR A 584 32.31 -16.91 18.91
N LEU A 585 33.13 -17.64 18.18
CA LEU A 585 34.55 -17.86 18.47
C LEU A 585 35.32 -16.84 17.65
N PHE A 586 35.57 -15.70 18.26
CA PHE A 586 36.26 -14.58 17.62
C PHE A 586 37.69 -14.54 18.15
N LEU A 587 38.69 -14.75 17.29
CA LEU A 587 40.12 -14.81 17.65
C LEU A 587 40.43 -15.80 18.79
N GLY A 588 39.65 -16.89 18.88
CA GLY A 588 39.77 -17.90 19.94
C GLY A 588 38.97 -17.61 21.22
N PHE A 589 38.26 -16.48 21.30
CA PHE A 589 37.44 -16.09 22.45
C PHE A 589 35.97 -16.49 22.24
N PRO A 590 35.34 -17.21 23.20
CA PRO A 590 33.92 -17.52 23.14
C PRO A 590 33.07 -16.32 23.59
N LEU A 591 32.28 -15.78 22.67
CA LEU A 591 31.36 -14.66 22.89
C LEU A 591 29.92 -15.17 22.84
N TRP A 592 29.17 -14.98 23.92
CA TRP A 592 27.80 -15.47 24.03
C TRP A 592 26.79 -14.32 23.89
N PHE A 593 25.84 -14.49 22.99
CA PHE A 593 24.71 -13.57 22.81
C PHE A 593 23.42 -14.31 23.11
N LYS A 594 22.84 -14.06 24.28
CA LYS A 594 21.58 -14.67 24.72
C LYS A 594 20.51 -13.62 24.83
N ARG A 595 19.41 -13.80 24.11
CA ARG A 595 18.26 -12.90 24.09
C ARG A 595 16.98 -13.71 23.97
N PHE A 596 16.07 -13.52 24.91
CA PHE A 596 14.78 -14.19 24.93
C PHE A 596 13.70 -13.13 24.98
N TYR A 597 12.91 -13.02 23.93
CA TYR A 597 11.75 -12.14 23.91
C TYR A 597 10.49 -12.95 24.17
N LYS A 598 9.73 -12.48 25.15
CA LYS A 598 8.45 -13.02 25.57
C LYS A 598 7.41 -11.92 25.56
N THR A 599 6.15 -12.28 25.40
CA THR A 599 5.02 -11.36 25.44
C THR A 599 4.09 -11.70 26.59
N ASN A 600 3.47 -10.67 27.15
CA ASN A 600 2.33 -10.77 28.06
C ASN A 600 1.07 -10.33 27.33
N ASN A 601 0.10 -11.23 27.19
CA ASN A 601 -1.21 -10.97 26.59
C ASN A 601 -1.12 -10.37 25.18
N ALA A 602 -0.21 -10.88 24.36
CA ALA A 602 -0.18 -10.50 22.95
C ALA A 602 -1.44 -10.98 22.25
N TYR A 603 -1.98 -10.14 21.37
CA TYR A 603 -3.00 -10.60 20.44
C TYR A 603 -2.38 -11.53 19.38
N GLU A 604 -3.16 -12.51 18.95
CA GLU A 604 -2.75 -13.55 17.98
C GLU A 604 -2.98 -13.08 16.54
N TRP A 605 -2.67 -11.81 16.24
CA TRP A 605 -2.92 -11.16 14.94
C TRP A 605 -2.15 -11.81 13.80
N ASP A 606 -1.02 -12.44 14.09
CA ASP A 606 -0.20 -13.21 13.15
C ASP A 606 -1.02 -14.31 12.44
N LEU A 607 -2.12 -14.74 13.06
CA LEU A 607 -2.99 -15.84 12.65
C LEU A 607 -4.41 -15.37 12.29
N ALA A 608 -4.64 -14.05 12.22
CA ALA A 608 -5.96 -13.51 11.93
C ALA A 608 -6.28 -13.61 10.43
N GLN A 609 -7.55 -13.81 10.07
CA GLN A 609 -8.02 -13.71 8.69
C GLN A 609 -7.63 -12.35 8.11
N GLY A 610 -6.95 -12.28 6.97
CA GLY A 610 -6.47 -11.01 6.42
C GLY A 610 -5.56 -11.14 5.21
N GLY A 611 -5.13 -10.00 4.67
CA GLY A 611 -4.07 -9.94 3.69
C GLY A 611 -2.71 -10.26 4.31
N TYR A 612 -1.85 -10.95 3.56
CA TYR A 612 -0.49 -11.24 4.00
C TYR A 612 0.52 -10.25 3.43
N LYS A 613 1.72 -10.21 4.01
CA LYS A 613 2.81 -9.38 3.51
C LYS A 613 4.15 -10.00 3.93
N ASP A 614 4.68 -10.86 3.08
CA ASP A 614 5.82 -11.72 3.40
C ASP A 614 7.10 -10.93 3.63
N GLU A 615 7.17 -9.72 3.07
CA GLU A 615 8.18 -8.69 3.29
C GLU A 615 8.70 -8.62 4.72
N PHE A 616 7.80 -8.64 5.69
CA PHE A 616 8.16 -8.47 7.10
C PHE A 616 8.57 -9.78 7.79
N TYR A 617 8.50 -10.92 7.11
CA TYR A 617 8.66 -12.27 7.69
C TYR A 617 9.68 -13.11 6.92
N ASP A 618 9.33 -13.42 5.67
CA ASP A 618 9.89 -14.49 4.86
C ASP A 618 10.56 -13.95 3.59
N GLU A 619 10.04 -12.85 3.03
CA GLU A 619 10.52 -12.32 1.76
C GLU A 619 11.94 -11.78 1.88
N GLY A 620 12.75 -12.16 0.89
CA GLY A 620 14.21 -12.14 0.93
C GLY A 620 14.83 -13.54 0.78
N ALA A 621 14.03 -14.60 0.68
CA ALA A 621 14.54 -15.94 0.47
C ALA A 621 14.02 -16.58 -0.83
N MET A 622 14.95 -17.23 -1.56
CA MET A 622 14.74 -18.45 -2.37
C MET A 622 14.64 -18.36 -3.90
N ASN A 623 14.74 -17.21 -4.58
CA ASN A 623 14.94 -17.23 -6.05
C ASN A 623 16.42 -17.01 -6.39
N TRP A 624 17.11 -18.06 -6.81
CA TRP A 624 18.52 -18.07 -7.24
C TRP A 624 18.82 -17.05 -8.36
N ASN A 625 17.78 -16.59 -9.06
CA ASN A 625 17.85 -15.60 -10.15
C ASN A 625 17.43 -14.18 -9.74
N ALA A 626 16.99 -13.98 -8.50
CA ALA A 626 16.60 -12.68 -7.97
C ALA A 626 17.82 -12.02 -7.32
N ALA A 627 18.21 -10.83 -7.79
CA ALA A 627 19.20 -9.98 -7.11
C ALA A 627 18.96 -10.02 -5.58
N PRO A 628 19.97 -10.29 -4.73
CA PRO A 628 19.73 -10.66 -3.32
C PRO A 628 19.00 -9.62 -2.47
N LEU A 629 18.81 -8.38 -2.94
CA LEU A 629 18.26 -7.29 -2.14
C LEU A 629 17.47 -6.32 -3.03
N SER A 630 16.31 -6.76 -3.55
CA SER A 630 15.29 -5.85 -4.10
C SER A 630 14.45 -5.25 -2.95
N GLY A 631 14.73 -3.98 -2.66
CA GLY A 631 14.06 -3.03 -1.75
C GLY A 631 12.76 -3.40 -1.05
N ILE A 632 12.87 -3.93 0.18
CA ILE A 632 11.82 -4.09 1.19
C ILE A 632 12.51 -4.07 2.58
N PRO A 633 11.89 -3.68 3.71
CA PRO A 633 12.42 -4.10 5.02
C PRO A 633 12.66 -5.61 5.00
N VAL A 634 13.91 -6.05 5.10
CA VAL A 634 14.28 -7.46 4.97
C VAL A 634 13.57 -8.29 6.03
N GLY A 635 12.87 -9.36 5.61
CA GLY A 635 12.10 -10.21 6.51
C GLY A 635 12.91 -10.74 7.69
N ALA A 636 12.26 -10.86 8.85
CA ALA A 636 12.93 -11.26 10.09
C ALA A 636 13.68 -12.59 9.97
N ILE A 637 13.12 -13.59 9.25
CA ILE A 637 13.80 -14.87 9.02
C ILE A 637 15.08 -14.65 8.19
N ASN A 638 15.02 -13.82 7.15
CA ASN A 638 16.17 -13.57 6.31
C ASN A 638 17.31 -12.85 7.06
N ILE A 639 17.00 -11.89 7.94
CA ILE A 639 18.02 -11.28 8.81
C ILE A 639 18.74 -12.34 9.65
N LEU A 640 18.00 -13.32 10.18
CA LEU A 640 18.59 -14.43 10.95
C LEU A 640 19.42 -15.37 10.06
N VAL A 641 19.01 -15.63 8.81
CA VAL A 641 19.75 -16.50 7.88
C VAL A 641 21.00 -15.80 7.32
N ALA A 642 20.89 -14.55 6.88
CA ALA A 642 21.99 -13.76 6.31
C ALA A 642 23.16 -13.61 7.29
N SER A 643 22.87 -13.38 8.58
CA SER A 643 23.91 -13.34 9.63
C SER A 643 24.68 -14.67 9.81
N ALA A 644 24.22 -15.77 9.21
CA ALA A 644 24.87 -17.07 9.26
C ALA A 644 25.73 -17.42 8.02
N GLN A 645 25.50 -16.82 6.85
CA GLN A 645 25.95 -17.37 5.55
C GLN A 645 27.32 -16.90 5.01
N ASN A 646 28.04 -16.02 5.68
CA ASN A 646 28.93 -15.11 4.95
C ASN A 646 30.36 -15.54 4.54
N ILE A 647 30.85 -16.78 4.73
CA ILE A 647 32.32 -17.00 4.55
C ILE A 647 32.75 -18.17 3.66
N LEU A 648 31.97 -19.25 3.46
CA LEU A 648 32.54 -20.45 2.81
C LEU A 648 31.68 -21.17 1.78
N LEU A 649 30.40 -20.82 1.62
CA LEU A 649 29.52 -21.43 0.63
C LEU A 649 28.45 -20.41 0.19
N PRO A 650 28.75 -19.52 -0.77
CA PRO A 650 27.71 -18.70 -1.41
C PRO A 650 26.61 -19.55 -2.09
N PHE A 651 26.78 -20.89 -2.15
CA PHE A 651 25.94 -21.85 -2.85
C PHE A 651 25.48 -23.05 -1.97
N GLY A 652 25.30 -22.86 -0.66
CA GLY A 652 24.88 -23.93 0.27
C GLY A 652 23.36 -23.99 0.57
N PRO A 653 22.77 -25.17 0.85
CA PRO A 653 21.37 -25.28 1.29
C PRO A 653 21.16 -24.58 2.63
N LEU A 654 19.98 -23.99 2.80
CA LEU A 654 19.55 -23.10 3.88
C LEU A 654 19.93 -23.55 5.30
N TRP A 655 20.36 -22.58 6.12
CA TRP A 655 20.77 -22.79 7.50
C TRP A 655 19.59 -22.45 8.42
N GLY A 656 18.51 -23.23 8.34
CA GLY A 656 17.26 -23.03 9.10
C GLY A 656 16.11 -23.92 8.64
N THR A 657 15.05 -24.00 9.43
CA THR A 657 13.84 -24.79 9.15
C THR A 657 12.61 -23.94 9.44
N GLN A 658 11.77 -23.72 8.42
CA GLN A 658 10.44 -23.13 8.55
C GLN A 658 9.41 -24.24 8.84
N HIS A 659 8.44 -23.95 9.70
CA HIS A 659 7.52 -24.94 10.29
C HIS A 659 6.05 -24.70 9.93
N TYR A 660 5.75 -23.76 9.05
CA TYR A 660 4.39 -23.47 8.54
C TYR A 660 4.36 -23.49 7.01
N LYS A 661 3.15 -23.51 6.46
CA LYS A 661 2.90 -23.40 5.02
C LYS A 661 2.10 -22.14 4.74
N GLY A 662 2.44 -21.42 3.69
CA GLY A 662 1.74 -20.18 3.32
C GLY A 662 2.22 -18.97 4.10
N HIS A 663 1.31 -18.03 4.37
CA HIS A 663 1.67 -16.66 4.69
C HIS A 663 1.15 -16.18 6.04
N ILE A 664 1.88 -15.25 6.67
CA ILE A 664 1.49 -14.64 7.96
C ILE A 664 0.64 -13.41 7.71
N SER A 665 -0.42 -13.25 8.50
CA SER A 665 -1.34 -12.12 8.39
C SER A 665 -0.64 -10.80 8.73
N PHE A 666 -0.61 -9.90 7.74
CA PHE A 666 -0.12 -8.53 7.90
C PHE A 666 -1.26 -7.55 8.13
N LEU A 667 -2.36 -7.68 7.38
CA LEU A 667 -3.52 -6.84 7.57
C LEU A 667 -4.76 -7.68 7.86
N PRO A 668 -5.11 -7.83 9.14
CA PRO A 668 -6.32 -8.54 9.51
C PRO A 668 -7.57 -7.91 8.90
N MET A 669 -8.44 -8.73 8.34
CA MET A 669 -9.72 -8.38 7.74
C MET A 669 -10.59 -7.60 8.71
N VAL A 670 -10.61 -7.96 10.00
CA VAL A 670 -11.33 -7.20 11.03
C VAL A 670 -10.82 -5.75 11.16
N SER A 671 -9.55 -5.50 10.87
CA SER A 671 -8.95 -4.16 10.78
C SER A 671 -9.31 -3.47 9.47
N ALA A 672 -9.16 -4.18 8.34
CA ALA A 672 -9.49 -3.66 7.00
C ALA A 672 -10.95 -3.23 6.86
N LEU A 673 -11.87 -3.99 7.46
CA LEU A 673 -13.32 -3.74 7.42
C LEU A 673 -13.83 -2.96 8.63
N GLY A 674 -12.94 -2.41 9.46
CA GLY A 674 -13.32 -1.57 10.58
C GLY A 674 -14.29 -2.25 11.57
N ILE A 675 -14.20 -3.58 11.73
CA ILE A 675 -15.09 -4.36 12.60
C ILE A 675 -14.92 -3.91 14.05
N ASN A 676 -16.02 -3.71 14.77
CA ASN A 676 -16.01 -3.16 16.12
C ASN A 676 -15.01 -3.89 17.02
N PRO A 677 -14.02 -3.19 17.61
CA PRO A 677 -13.06 -3.80 18.51
C PRO A 677 -13.69 -4.61 19.65
N SER A 678 -14.87 -4.23 20.16
CA SER A 678 -15.56 -4.99 21.22
C SER A 678 -15.87 -6.45 20.85
N ILE A 679 -15.91 -6.78 19.56
CA ILE A 679 -16.18 -8.12 19.04
C ILE A 679 -14.92 -9.00 19.10
N TRP A 680 -13.74 -8.44 18.83
CA TRP A 680 -12.49 -9.21 18.67
C TRP A 680 -11.40 -8.91 19.73
N GLN A 681 -11.59 -7.90 20.59
CA GLN A 681 -10.66 -7.50 21.67
C GLN A 681 -10.36 -8.59 22.70
N ASN A 682 -11.13 -9.68 22.74
CA ASN A 682 -10.83 -10.86 23.57
C ASN A 682 -10.06 -11.94 22.79
N ASN A 683 -9.32 -11.53 21.76
CA ASN A 683 -8.57 -12.41 20.88
C ASN A 683 -9.46 -13.37 20.06
N ASN A 684 -10.70 -12.95 19.77
CA ASN A 684 -11.60 -13.61 18.85
C ASN A 684 -11.40 -13.04 17.43
N LEU A 685 -10.25 -13.37 16.84
CA LEU A 685 -9.79 -12.76 15.58
C LEU A 685 -10.27 -13.50 14.34
N TYR A 686 -10.82 -14.71 14.51
CA TYR A 686 -11.57 -15.40 13.48
C TYR A 686 -12.97 -14.77 13.42
N TYR A 687 -13.33 -14.23 12.26
CA TYR A 687 -14.56 -13.49 12.05
C TYR A 687 -15.17 -13.86 10.70
N ASN A 688 -16.06 -14.86 10.70
CA ASN A 688 -16.72 -15.31 9.47
C ASN A 688 -17.80 -14.31 9.04
N LEU A 689 -17.54 -13.54 7.99
CA LEU A 689 -18.44 -12.47 7.52
C LEU A 689 -19.82 -13.00 7.10
N LYS A 690 -19.90 -14.26 6.64
CA LYS A 690 -21.16 -14.87 6.23
C LYS A 690 -22.03 -15.24 7.43
N ASP A 691 -21.43 -15.89 8.42
CA ASP A 691 -22.13 -16.27 9.65
C ASP A 691 -22.59 -15.04 10.44
N GLU A 692 -21.82 -13.96 10.35
CA GLU A 692 -22.11 -12.67 10.96
C GLU A 692 -23.11 -11.81 10.14
N GLY A 693 -23.60 -12.32 9.01
CA GLY A 693 -24.63 -11.65 8.20
C GLY A 693 -24.17 -10.43 7.41
N LEU A 694 -22.85 -10.25 7.23
CA LEU A 694 -22.28 -9.09 6.52
C LEU A 694 -22.18 -9.29 5.00
N MET A 695 -22.45 -10.50 4.52
CA MET A 695 -22.27 -10.89 3.11
C MET A 695 -23.59 -11.06 2.33
N PHE A 696 -24.73 -10.59 2.83
CA PHE A 696 -25.97 -10.58 2.04
C PHE A 696 -25.96 -9.41 1.05
N ASN A 697 -26.41 -9.62 -0.19
CA ASN A 697 -26.43 -8.58 -1.23
C ASN A 697 -27.81 -8.38 -1.89
N GLN A 698 -28.85 -9.04 -1.38
CA GLN A 698 -30.23 -8.96 -1.88
C GLN A 698 -31.22 -8.88 -0.71
N PHE A 699 -32.40 -8.28 -0.95
CA PHE A 699 -33.41 -8.06 0.11
C PHE A 699 -33.94 -9.35 0.77
N ASP A 700 -34.16 -10.40 -0.02
CA ASP A 700 -34.74 -11.66 0.48
C ASP A 700 -33.66 -12.59 1.04
N ILE A 701 -33.12 -12.23 2.20
CA ILE A 701 -32.03 -12.98 2.86
C ILE A 701 -32.47 -14.37 3.39
N GLN A 702 -33.78 -14.64 3.44
CA GLN A 702 -34.28 -15.96 3.88
C GLN A 702 -34.16 -17.00 2.76
N ASN A 703 -34.38 -16.57 1.51
CA ASN A 703 -34.33 -17.44 0.35
C ASN A 703 -33.01 -17.34 -0.44
N ASN A 704 -32.21 -16.30 -0.20
CA ASN A 704 -30.93 -16.10 -0.88
C ASN A 704 -29.75 -16.36 0.08
N PRO A 705 -28.77 -17.19 -0.32
CA PRO A 705 -27.58 -17.42 0.49
C PRO A 705 -26.70 -16.17 0.56
N ALA A 706 -25.87 -16.10 1.60
CA ALA A 706 -24.81 -15.10 1.69
C ALA A 706 -23.87 -15.20 0.48
N SER A 707 -23.48 -14.04 -0.05
CA SER A 707 -22.56 -13.89 -1.17
C SER A 707 -21.15 -14.38 -0.81
N ASN A 708 -20.43 -14.81 -1.84
CA ASN A 708 -19.01 -15.14 -1.74
C ASN A 708 -18.10 -13.94 -1.98
N LEU A 709 -18.62 -12.77 -2.35
CA LEU A 709 -17.81 -11.66 -2.87
C LEU A 709 -17.96 -10.37 -2.05
N TYR A 710 -19.20 -9.95 -1.81
CA TYR A 710 -19.51 -8.71 -1.10
C TYR A 710 -20.90 -8.76 -0.48
N GLY A 711 -21.15 -7.88 0.49
CA GLY A 711 -22.48 -7.69 1.08
C GLY A 711 -22.73 -6.30 1.64
N TYR A 712 -23.98 -6.09 2.01
CA TYR A 712 -24.54 -4.87 2.58
C TYR A 712 -25.00 -5.18 4.01
N PRO A 713 -24.22 -4.77 5.04
CA PRO A 713 -24.48 -5.10 6.43
C PRO A 713 -25.89 -4.73 6.95
N ASN A 714 -26.51 -3.70 6.38
CA ASN A 714 -27.86 -3.27 6.72
C ASN A 714 -28.94 -4.32 6.45
N LEU A 715 -28.70 -5.30 5.58
CA LEU A 715 -29.70 -6.32 5.25
C LEU A 715 -29.96 -7.28 6.42
N ALA A 716 -28.90 -7.78 7.06
CA ALA A 716 -29.03 -8.60 8.26
C ALA A 716 -29.14 -7.76 9.55
N HIS A 717 -28.56 -6.56 9.55
CA HIS A 717 -28.46 -5.67 10.72
C HIS A 717 -29.07 -4.28 10.45
N PRO A 718 -30.38 -4.18 10.14
CA PRO A 718 -31.01 -2.95 9.62
C PRO A 718 -31.04 -1.78 10.59
N THR A 719 -30.83 -2.01 11.88
CA THR A 719 -30.91 -0.95 12.91
C THR A 719 -29.59 -0.68 13.62
N ASN A 720 -28.59 -1.56 13.44
CA ASN A 720 -27.37 -1.55 14.24
C ASN A 720 -26.11 -1.98 13.47
N HIS A 721 -26.14 -2.10 12.14
CA HIS A 721 -24.94 -2.46 11.36
C HIS A 721 -23.76 -1.53 11.62
N PHE A 722 -23.99 -0.23 11.87
CA PHE A 722 -22.92 0.71 12.25
C PHE A 722 -22.32 0.49 13.66
N ASN A 723 -22.94 -0.36 14.49
CA ASN A 723 -22.30 -0.86 15.71
C ASN A 723 -21.31 -2.00 15.39
N ILE A 724 -21.39 -2.60 14.21
CA ILE A 724 -20.54 -3.72 13.76
C ILE A 724 -19.42 -3.21 12.86
N THR A 725 -19.74 -2.42 11.84
CA THR A 725 -18.78 -1.85 10.89
C THR A 725 -19.23 -0.46 10.44
N PRO A 726 -18.34 0.52 10.24
CA PRO A 726 -18.70 1.86 9.75
C PRO A 726 -19.05 1.90 8.25
N PHE A 727 -19.01 0.75 7.57
CA PHE A 727 -19.17 0.64 6.12
C PHE A 727 -20.57 0.16 5.74
N GLU A 728 -21.13 0.76 4.70
CA GLU A 728 -22.43 0.38 4.14
C GLU A 728 -22.31 -0.80 3.17
N ALA A 729 -21.11 -1.06 2.67
CA ALA A 729 -20.78 -2.24 1.88
C ALA A 729 -19.38 -2.74 2.23
N VAL A 730 -19.23 -4.07 2.22
CA VAL A 730 -17.93 -4.75 2.41
C VAL A 730 -17.70 -5.72 1.25
N TYR A 731 -16.50 -5.71 0.69
CA TYR A 731 -16.02 -6.72 -0.26
C TYR A 731 -14.93 -7.56 0.40
N CYS A 732 -15.06 -8.88 0.30
CA CYS A 732 -14.13 -9.87 0.80
C CYS A 732 -14.43 -11.19 0.09
N ASP A 733 -13.53 -11.65 -0.77
CA ASP A 733 -13.72 -12.87 -1.55
C ASP A 733 -13.13 -14.12 -0.84
N PRO A 734 -13.27 -15.34 -1.39
CA PRO A 734 -12.76 -16.55 -0.75
C PRO A 734 -11.25 -16.76 -0.94
N GLN A 735 -10.53 -15.88 -1.64
CA GLN A 735 -9.08 -15.93 -1.80
C GLN A 735 -8.40 -15.06 -0.74
N THR A 736 -7.07 -15.15 -0.69
CA THR A 736 -6.25 -14.33 0.20
C THR A 736 -5.08 -13.83 -0.62
N TYR A 737 -4.96 -12.52 -0.75
CA TYR A 737 -3.91 -11.91 -1.56
C TYR A 737 -2.83 -11.30 -0.69
N GLU A 738 -1.68 -11.07 -1.32
CA GLU A 738 -0.68 -10.20 -0.75
C GLU A 738 -1.28 -8.79 -0.66
N HIS A 739 -1.09 -8.17 0.49
CA HIS A 739 -1.57 -6.85 0.82
C HIS A 739 -1.21 -5.89 -0.32
N ILE A 740 -2.23 -5.29 -0.94
CA ILE A 740 -2.17 -4.31 -2.02
C ILE A 740 -1.38 -4.72 -3.30
N LYS A 741 -1.07 -6.00 -3.49
CA LYS A 741 -0.33 -6.56 -4.64
C LYS A 741 -1.11 -7.69 -5.31
N MET A 742 -2.44 -7.57 -5.38
CA MET A 742 -3.30 -8.69 -5.78
C MET A 742 -2.98 -9.27 -7.16
N GLN A 743 -2.70 -8.44 -8.18
CA GLN A 743 -2.33 -8.94 -9.51
C GLN A 743 -1.02 -9.74 -9.46
N ALA A 744 -0.03 -9.27 -8.70
CA ALA A 744 1.23 -10.00 -8.51
C ALA A 744 1.00 -11.34 -7.79
N SER A 745 0.11 -11.38 -6.78
CA SER A 745 -0.24 -12.63 -6.09
C SER A 745 -0.79 -13.69 -7.06
N ILE A 746 -1.58 -13.28 -8.05
CA ILE A 746 -2.09 -14.19 -9.09
C ILE A 746 -0.98 -14.58 -10.06
N ASP A 747 -0.20 -13.62 -10.54
CA ASP A 747 0.88 -13.87 -11.50
C ASP A 747 1.98 -14.78 -10.94
N GLU A 748 2.14 -14.83 -9.61
CA GLU A 748 3.17 -15.60 -8.92
C GLU A 748 2.67 -16.96 -8.40
N ASN A 749 1.36 -17.17 -8.32
CA ASN A 749 0.76 -18.38 -7.81
C ASN A 749 -0.22 -18.99 -8.83
N ASP A 750 0.25 -20.01 -9.55
CA ASP A 750 -0.51 -20.76 -10.56
C ASP A 750 -1.82 -21.40 -10.03
N GLY A 751 -2.05 -21.39 -8.71
CA GLY A 751 -3.26 -21.90 -8.07
C GLY A 751 -4.34 -20.86 -7.75
N MET A 752 -4.11 -19.56 -7.98
CA MET A 752 -5.11 -18.51 -7.73
C MET A 752 -5.96 -18.21 -8.97
N ASP A 753 -7.26 -18.00 -8.77
CA ASP A 753 -8.20 -17.68 -9.83
C ASP A 753 -8.27 -16.16 -10.05
N ASP A 754 -8.06 -15.74 -11.30
CA ASP A 754 -8.09 -14.34 -11.72
C ASP A 754 -9.50 -13.77 -11.87
N VAL A 755 -10.52 -14.62 -11.87
CA VAL A 755 -11.94 -14.27 -11.90
C VAL A 755 -12.33 -13.41 -10.69
N TYR A 756 -11.79 -13.69 -9.50
CA TYR A 756 -12.09 -12.90 -8.31
C TYR A 756 -11.55 -11.45 -8.43
N LEU A 757 -10.38 -11.24 -9.04
CA LEU A 757 -9.91 -9.88 -9.31
C LEU A 757 -10.81 -9.11 -10.27
N VAL A 758 -11.37 -9.79 -11.27
CA VAL A 758 -12.39 -9.22 -12.17
C VAL A 758 -13.62 -8.79 -11.38
N HIS A 759 -14.06 -9.59 -10.40
CA HIS A 759 -15.16 -9.24 -9.52
C HIS A 759 -14.84 -8.05 -8.61
N THR A 760 -13.64 -7.96 -8.03
CA THR A 760 -13.19 -6.80 -7.24
C THR A 760 -13.23 -5.53 -8.07
N ARG A 761 -12.68 -5.58 -9.29
CA ARG A 761 -12.74 -4.45 -10.24
C ARG A 761 -14.19 -4.05 -10.51
N ASN A 762 -15.03 -5.00 -10.93
CA ASN A 762 -16.42 -4.73 -11.29
C ASN A 762 -17.21 -4.16 -10.10
N PHE A 763 -16.95 -4.62 -8.88
CA PHE A 763 -17.53 -4.05 -7.67
C PHE A 763 -17.15 -2.57 -7.47
N ILE A 764 -15.87 -2.22 -7.63
CA ILE A 764 -15.43 -0.82 -7.55
C ILE A 764 -16.12 0.02 -8.65
N LEU A 765 -16.14 -0.45 -9.90
CA LEU A 765 -16.78 0.26 -11.00
C LEU A 765 -18.27 0.48 -10.74
N ASP A 766 -18.97 -0.49 -10.16
CA ASP A 766 -20.39 -0.41 -9.82
C ASP A 766 -20.69 0.53 -8.63
N GLU A 767 -19.78 0.62 -7.65
CA GLU A 767 -19.91 1.60 -6.56
C GLU A 767 -19.55 3.03 -7.02
N VAL A 768 -18.60 3.18 -7.94
CA VAL A 768 -18.33 4.46 -8.60
C VAL A 768 -19.54 4.86 -9.43
N GLU A 769 -19.95 4.07 -10.42
CA GLU A 769 -21.12 4.36 -11.23
C GLU A 769 -21.75 3.08 -11.80
N ALA A 770 -22.84 2.63 -11.18
CA ALA A 770 -23.69 1.54 -11.63
C ALA A 770 -24.36 1.86 -12.99
N ASP A 771 -24.74 0.82 -13.74
CA ASP A 771 -25.55 1.04 -14.95
C ASP A 771 -26.93 1.59 -14.59
N VAL A 772 -27.48 1.10 -13.47
CA VAL A 772 -28.66 1.63 -12.84
C VAL A 772 -28.27 2.24 -11.50
N VAL A 773 -28.36 3.57 -11.38
CA VAL A 773 -28.05 4.25 -10.12
C VAL A 773 -29.32 4.40 -9.30
N TYR A 774 -29.29 3.81 -8.11
CA TYR A 774 -30.39 3.86 -7.15
C TYR A 774 -30.10 4.89 -6.06
N LEU A 775 -31.05 5.78 -5.80
CA LEU A 775 -30.93 6.88 -4.84
C LEU A 775 -32.04 6.77 -3.80
N GLN A 776 -31.66 6.38 -2.59
CA GLN A 776 -32.54 6.28 -1.41
C GLN A 776 -31.80 6.69 -0.14
N ASN A 777 -32.55 6.92 0.94
CA ASN A 777 -32.09 7.25 2.29
C ASN A 777 -30.99 8.32 2.33
N LYS A 778 -31.19 9.38 1.56
CA LYS A 778 -30.25 10.49 1.47
C LYS A 778 -31.01 11.80 1.55
N ILE A 779 -30.48 12.73 2.34
CA ILE A 779 -31.02 14.09 2.46
C ILE A 779 -30.00 15.07 1.91
N ILE A 780 -30.34 15.72 0.81
CA ILE A 780 -29.49 16.68 0.10
C ILE A 780 -29.79 18.08 0.59
N GLY A 781 -28.74 18.86 0.92
CA GLY A 781 -28.87 20.22 1.44
C GLY A 781 -29.09 20.29 2.96
N LYS A 782 -29.19 19.13 3.63
CA LYS A 782 -29.08 19.03 5.08
C LYS A 782 -27.62 19.23 5.49
N ASN A 783 -27.40 19.85 6.65
CA ASN A 783 -26.07 20.28 7.14
C ASN A 783 -25.42 21.40 6.31
N HIS A 784 -26.19 22.20 5.55
CA HIS A 784 -25.66 23.39 4.88
C HIS A 784 -25.08 24.39 5.87
N LEU A 785 -24.24 25.29 5.35
CA LEU A 785 -23.76 26.48 6.06
C LEU A 785 -24.95 27.29 6.57
N GLN A 786 -25.31 27.10 7.85
CA GLN A 786 -26.44 27.80 8.48
C GLN A 786 -26.29 29.33 8.41
N TRP A 787 -25.07 29.82 8.16
CA TRP A 787 -24.67 31.22 8.26
C TRP A 787 -24.56 31.88 6.88
N ASP A 788 -24.64 31.12 5.78
CA ASP A 788 -24.76 31.64 4.42
C ASP A 788 -26.16 31.33 3.86
N PRO A 789 -27.09 32.30 3.90
CA PRO A 789 -28.45 32.10 3.40
C PRO A 789 -28.52 31.87 1.87
N ASN A 790 -27.43 32.11 1.13
CA ASN A 790 -27.35 31.88 -0.30
C ASN A 790 -26.67 30.55 -0.66
N TYR A 791 -26.15 29.81 0.32
CA TYR A 791 -25.47 28.55 0.06
C TYR A 791 -26.44 27.54 -0.54
N ARG A 792 -26.05 26.94 -1.66
CA ARG A 792 -26.73 25.79 -2.25
C ARG A 792 -25.77 24.62 -2.36
N TYR A 793 -26.16 23.47 -1.81
CA TYR A 793 -25.39 22.25 -2.01
C TYR A 793 -25.79 21.63 -3.33
N LYS A 794 -24.82 21.51 -4.23
CA LYS A 794 -25.02 21.03 -5.60
C LYS A 794 -24.42 19.64 -5.78
N ALA A 795 -25.17 18.71 -6.36
CA ALA A 795 -24.66 17.39 -6.71
C ALA A 795 -25.25 16.90 -8.04
N TRP A 796 -24.40 16.20 -8.80
CA TRP A 796 -24.75 15.62 -10.09
C TRP A 796 -24.72 14.10 -10.02
N TYR A 797 -25.76 13.47 -10.57
CA TYR A 797 -25.86 12.03 -10.72
C TYR A 797 -25.93 11.65 -12.19
N LYS A 798 -25.16 10.66 -12.56
CA LYS A 798 -25.13 10.05 -13.88
C LYS A 798 -25.37 8.55 -13.73
N ALA A 799 -26.09 7.96 -14.66
CA ALA A 799 -26.13 6.52 -14.86
C ALA A 799 -26.01 6.20 -16.35
N TYR A 800 -25.57 4.98 -16.68
CA TYR A 800 -25.59 4.51 -18.06
C TYR A 800 -27.02 4.28 -18.54
N ASP A 801 -27.75 3.39 -17.88
CA ASP A 801 -29.11 2.99 -18.25
C ASP A 801 -30.13 3.94 -17.64
N ARG A 802 -30.31 3.92 -16.32
CA ARG A 802 -31.36 4.71 -15.64
C ARG A 802 -30.98 5.15 -14.23
N ILE A 803 -31.61 6.21 -13.75
CA ILE A 803 -31.55 6.61 -12.32
C ILE A 803 -32.92 6.35 -11.69
N ILE A 804 -32.93 5.76 -10.50
CA ILE A 804 -34.16 5.45 -9.76
C ILE A 804 -34.10 6.11 -8.38
N PHE A 805 -35.06 7.01 -8.11
CA PHE A 805 -35.27 7.61 -6.79
C PHE A 805 -36.40 6.90 -6.04
N GLY A 806 -36.25 6.69 -4.73
CA GLY A 806 -37.33 6.14 -3.89
C GLY A 806 -36.89 5.82 -2.47
N ALA A 807 -37.79 5.16 -1.71
CA ALA A 807 -37.51 4.77 -0.32
C ALA A 807 -37.02 3.31 -0.12
N SER A 808 -37.23 2.44 -1.10
CA SER A 808 -36.88 1.00 -1.01
C SER A 808 -36.59 0.46 -2.41
N VAL A 809 -35.65 1.10 -3.09
CA VAL A 809 -35.31 0.83 -4.50
C VAL A 809 -34.02 0.03 -4.65
N THR A 810 -33.20 -0.07 -3.59
CA THR A 810 -31.92 -0.79 -3.61
C THR A 810 -31.57 -1.42 -2.25
N PRO A 811 -30.93 -2.60 -2.24
CA PRO A 811 -30.38 -3.20 -1.02
C PRO A 811 -29.10 -2.49 -0.54
N LYS A 812 -28.44 -1.68 -1.39
CA LYS A 812 -27.10 -1.11 -1.15
C LYS A 812 -26.98 -0.15 0.04
N THR A 813 -28.09 0.44 0.44
CA THR A 813 -28.18 1.42 1.51
C THR A 813 -29.42 1.12 2.35
N ASP A 814 -29.47 1.66 3.56
CA ASP A 814 -30.67 1.62 4.40
C ASP A 814 -31.91 2.09 3.62
N THR A 815 -33.06 1.48 3.92
CA THR A 815 -34.34 1.95 3.37
C THR A 815 -34.72 3.28 4.00
N GLY A 816 -35.14 4.24 3.18
CA GLY A 816 -35.50 5.56 3.65
C GLY A 816 -35.70 6.53 2.49
N ALA A 817 -36.45 7.60 2.73
CA ALA A 817 -36.77 8.57 1.69
C ALA A 817 -35.52 9.27 1.12
N TYR A 818 -35.59 9.62 -0.16
CA TYR A 818 -34.67 10.55 -0.79
C TYR A 818 -35.27 11.96 -0.73
N ILE A 819 -34.64 12.86 0.02
CA ILE A 819 -35.18 14.19 0.32
C ILE A 819 -34.23 15.26 -0.21
N ILE A 820 -34.75 16.22 -0.98
CA ILE A 820 -34.03 17.43 -1.37
C ILE A 820 -34.56 18.59 -0.53
N GLU A 821 -33.72 19.10 0.38
CA GLU A 821 -34.00 20.27 1.22
C GLU A 821 -33.99 21.56 0.39
N SER A 822 -34.46 22.67 0.97
CA SER A 822 -34.57 23.97 0.28
C SER A 822 -33.26 24.48 -0.34
N SER A 823 -32.11 24.18 0.26
CA SER A 823 -30.78 24.54 -0.24
C SER A 823 -30.20 23.54 -1.26
N GLY A 824 -30.87 22.42 -1.52
CA GLY A 824 -30.40 21.39 -2.45
C GLY A 824 -30.54 21.77 -3.93
N GLU A 825 -29.50 21.52 -4.73
CA GLU A 825 -29.50 21.53 -6.20
C GLU A 825 -29.08 20.17 -6.71
N ILE A 826 -30.00 19.42 -7.31
CA ILE A 826 -29.68 18.13 -7.90
C ILE A 826 -29.85 18.19 -9.41
N THR A 827 -28.83 17.74 -10.12
CA THR A 827 -28.91 17.42 -11.54
C THR A 827 -28.75 15.91 -11.72
N ALA A 828 -29.63 15.28 -12.50
CA ALA A 828 -29.60 13.84 -12.73
C ALA A 828 -29.83 13.53 -14.21
N TYR A 829 -29.02 12.68 -14.82
CA TYR A 829 -29.26 12.21 -16.19
C TYR A 829 -28.82 10.77 -16.43
N ALA A 830 -29.47 10.12 -17.40
CA ALA A 830 -29.15 8.78 -17.86
C ALA A 830 -29.62 8.57 -19.32
N CYS A 831 -29.18 7.51 -19.99
CA CYS A 831 -29.57 7.25 -21.39
C CYS A 831 -31.05 6.90 -21.56
N ASN A 832 -31.58 6.03 -20.70
CA ASN A 832 -32.89 5.41 -20.87
C ASN A 832 -33.91 5.88 -19.82
N GLY A 833 -33.63 6.98 -19.12
CA GLY A 833 -34.63 7.69 -18.32
C GLY A 833 -34.33 7.80 -16.82
N ILE A 834 -35.17 8.61 -16.17
CA ILE A 834 -35.15 8.87 -14.73
C ILE A 834 -36.49 8.42 -14.16
N HIS A 835 -36.45 7.49 -13.20
CA HIS A 835 -37.64 6.94 -12.56
C HIS A 835 -37.77 7.49 -11.15
N ILE A 836 -38.92 8.08 -10.85
CA ILE A 836 -39.26 8.58 -9.52
C ILE A 836 -40.33 7.65 -8.94
N THR A 837 -40.02 7.03 -7.81
CA THR A 837 -40.90 6.09 -7.11
C THR A 837 -41.29 6.65 -5.73
N PRO A 838 -42.23 6.03 -4.99
CA PRO A 838 -42.60 6.48 -3.66
C PRO A 838 -41.38 6.64 -2.74
N GLY A 839 -41.33 7.75 -2.01
CA GLY A 839 -40.22 8.11 -1.12
C GLY A 839 -39.27 9.18 -1.66
N PHE A 840 -39.51 9.71 -2.86
CA PHE A 840 -38.87 10.94 -3.33
C PHE A 840 -39.61 12.18 -2.84
N HIS A 841 -38.90 13.10 -2.19
CA HIS A 841 -39.46 14.35 -1.66
C HIS A 841 -38.58 15.55 -1.99
N THR A 842 -39.22 16.68 -2.28
CA THR A 842 -38.56 17.97 -2.52
C THR A 842 -39.22 19.05 -1.67
N GLN A 843 -38.44 19.82 -0.92
CA GLN A 843 -38.95 20.95 -0.17
C GLN A 843 -39.05 22.22 -1.04
N SER A 844 -39.90 23.17 -0.61
CA SER A 844 -39.98 24.49 -1.25
C SER A 844 -38.61 25.17 -1.26
N GLY A 845 -38.20 25.72 -2.40
CA GLY A 845 -36.89 26.35 -2.63
C GLY A 845 -35.81 25.43 -3.20
N SER A 846 -36.02 24.10 -3.16
CA SER A 846 -35.10 23.13 -3.78
C SER A 846 -35.08 23.26 -5.30
N ARG A 847 -34.02 22.76 -5.93
CA ARG A 847 -33.88 22.68 -7.39
C ARG A 847 -33.57 21.25 -7.80
N PHE A 848 -34.36 20.71 -8.70
CA PHE A 848 -34.17 19.38 -9.27
C PHE A 848 -34.28 19.48 -10.79
N HIS A 849 -33.21 19.09 -11.47
CA HIS A 849 -33.14 19.03 -12.92
C HIS A 849 -32.85 17.59 -13.32
N ALA A 850 -33.74 17.01 -14.13
CA ALA A 850 -33.61 15.64 -14.60
C ALA A 850 -33.85 15.59 -16.11
N TYR A 851 -32.98 14.90 -16.85
CA TYR A 851 -33.08 14.80 -18.30
C TYR A 851 -32.45 13.50 -18.84
N GLU A 852 -32.83 13.10 -20.05
CA GLU A 852 -32.22 11.98 -20.76
C GLU A 852 -31.01 12.47 -21.54
N TYR A 853 -29.86 11.84 -21.32
CA TYR A 853 -28.61 12.16 -22.01
C TYR A 853 -27.63 10.99 -21.92
N CYS A 854 -27.03 10.64 -23.06
CA CYS A 854 -25.90 9.72 -23.14
C CYS A 854 -24.64 10.50 -23.43
N ASP A 855 -23.57 10.28 -22.65
CA ASP A 855 -22.28 10.90 -22.94
C ASP A 855 -21.43 10.12 -23.95
N GLY A 856 -21.92 8.97 -24.44
CA GLY A 856 -21.26 8.18 -25.47
C GLY A 856 -20.05 7.39 -24.97
N CYS A 857 -19.83 7.35 -23.66
CA CYS A 857 -18.69 6.67 -23.04
C CYS A 857 -18.94 5.17 -22.84
N SER A 858 -17.87 4.39 -22.99
CA SER A 858 -17.90 2.93 -22.90
C SER A 858 -18.21 2.43 -21.49
N ARG A 859 -18.69 1.18 -21.40
CA ARG A 859 -18.92 0.45 -20.16
C ARG A 859 -18.14 -0.86 -20.16
N PRO A 860 -16.82 -0.81 -19.92
CA PRO A 860 -16.01 -2.01 -19.80
C PRO A 860 -16.34 -2.75 -18.51
N ARG A 861 -17.39 -3.58 -18.55
CA ARG A 861 -17.60 -4.63 -17.56
C ARG A 861 -17.51 -5.95 -18.31
N GLU A 862 -16.48 -6.73 -18.04
CA GLU A 862 -16.42 -8.08 -18.56
C GLU A 862 -17.61 -8.87 -18.03
N GLY A 863 -18.22 -9.67 -18.92
CA GLY A 863 -19.33 -10.58 -18.63
C GLY A 863 -18.91 -11.72 -17.70
N GLY A 864 -18.57 -11.38 -16.45
CA GLY A 864 -18.72 -12.30 -15.34
C GLY A 864 -20.22 -12.48 -15.12
N LYS A 865 -20.73 -13.66 -15.49
CA LYS A 865 -22.13 -14.05 -15.31
C LYS A 865 -22.67 -13.55 -13.96
N SER A 866 -23.95 -13.17 -13.99
CA SER A 866 -24.85 -13.12 -12.84
C SER A 866 -24.32 -13.94 -11.67
N ALA A 867 -24.19 -13.32 -10.50
CA ALA A 867 -24.00 -14.04 -9.26
C ALA A 867 -25.21 -14.96 -9.03
N SER A 868 -25.15 -16.17 -9.57
CA SER A 868 -25.99 -17.30 -9.20
C SER A 868 -25.10 -18.50 -8.96
N ASN A 869 -24.99 -18.89 -7.69
CA ASN A 869 -24.51 -20.21 -7.31
C ASN A 869 -25.50 -21.24 -7.83
N THR A 870 -25.10 -22.14 -8.73
CA THR A 870 -25.57 -23.53 -8.73
C THR A 870 -24.72 -24.38 -9.68
N GLU A 871 -23.88 -25.25 -9.12
CA GLU A 871 -23.59 -26.52 -9.75
C GLU A 871 -24.80 -27.43 -9.56
N SER A 872 -25.56 -27.65 -10.62
CA SER A 872 -26.09 -28.96 -11.04
C SER A 872 -26.93 -28.77 -12.30
N ASP A 873 -26.53 -29.49 -13.34
CA ASP A 873 -27.28 -29.63 -14.58
C ASP A 873 -28.72 -30.08 -14.31
N GLN A 874 -29.70 -29.31 -14.80
CA GLN A 874 -30.74 -29.86 -15.67
C GLN A 874 -31.49 -28.75 -16.43
N GLU A 875 -31.52 -28.95 -17.75
CA GLU A 875 -32.19 -28.19 -18.81
C GLU A 875 -33.53 -27.55 -18.41
N SER A 876 -33.65 -26.24 -18.66
CA SER A 876 -34.88 -25.67 -19.19
C SER A 876 -34.63 -24.39 -20.00
N ASN A 877 -34.67 -24.57 -21.32
CA ASN A 877 -34.80 -23.60 -22.41
C ASN A 877 -35.08 -22.13 -22.05
N GLU A 878 -34.09 -21.27 -22.28
CA GLU A 878 -34.35 -19.92 -22.80
C GLU A 878 -33.55 -19.73 -24.11
N LEU A 879 -34.30 -19.33 -25.14
CA LEU A 879 -33.85 -19.17 -26.51
C LEU A 879 -32.74 -18.13 -26.62
N GLN A 880 -31.57 -18.58 -27.08
CA GLN A 880 -30.55 -17.74 -27.68
C GLN A 880 -31.14 -17.00 -28.90
N ILE A 881 -31.13 -15.66 -28.85
CA ILE A 881 -31.16 -14.86 -30.07
C ILE A 881 -29.75 -14.34 -30.28
N SER A 882 -29.04 -15.01 -31.18
CA SER A 882 -27.77 -14.59 -31.76
C SER A 882 -27.96 -13.28 -32.53
N LEU A 883 -27.19 -12.25 -32.16
CA LEU A 883 -26.96 -11.09 -33.00
C LEU A 883 -25.96 -11.46 -34.10
N LEU A 884 -26.43 -11.50 -35.34
CA LEU A 884 -25.60 -11.40 -36.54
C LEU A 884 -26.22 -10.36 -37.48
N ASP A 885 -25.38 -9.36 -37.75
CA ASP A 885 -25.20 -8.63 -39.00
C ASP A 885 -26.25 -7.66 -39.58
N ASN A 886 -25.68 -6.46 -39.80
CA ASN A 886 -25.69 -5.65 -41.01
C ASN A 886 -26.90 -4.77 -41.35
N ASP A 887 -26.57 -3.47 -41.29
CA ASP A 887 -26.80 -2.44 -42.29
C ASP A 887 -28.22 -2.03 -42.70
N ASN A 888 -28.35 -0.70 -42.74
CA ASN A 888 -29.31 0.08 -43.50
C ASN A 888 -30.79 -0.07 -43.11
N LYS A 889 -31.22 0.74 -42.14
CA LYS A 889 -32.55 1.38 -42.24
C LYS A 889 -32.49 2.85 -41.86
N GLU A 890 -32.81 3.65 -42.88
CA GLU A 890 -33.21 5.05 -42.81
C GLU A 890 -34.18 5.33 -41.66
N ALA A 891 -34.05 6.53 -41.11
CA ALA A 891 -34.93 7.09 -40.10
C ALA A 891 -36.39 7.12 -40.57
N ASN A 892 -37.19 6.14 -40.14
CA ASN A 892 -38.65 6.29 -40.08
C ASN A 892 -39.02 6.74 -38.67
N LEU A 893 -39.29 8.04 -38.50
CA LEU A 893 -39.95 8.58 -37.31
C LEU A 893 -41.28 7.84 -37.09
N ALA A 894 -41.40 7.09 -36.01
CA ALA A 894 -42.66 6.48 -35.61
C ALA A 894 -43.66 7.60 -35.24
N ILE A 895 -44.78 7.66 -35.96
CA ILE A 895 -45.91 8.56 -35.70
C ILE A 895 -46.66 8.02 -34.46
N ASP A 896 -46.42 8.59 -33.27
CA ASP A 896 -47.12 8.17 -32.03
C ASP A 896 -47.98 9.29 -31.42
N LEU A 897 -49.08 8.90 -30.77
CA LEU A 897 -50.01 9.80 -30.09
C LEU A 897 -49.63 9.91 -28.61
N GLN A 898 -49.28 11.11 -28.15
CA GLN A 898 -48.78 11.35 -26.80
C GLN A 898 -49.90 11.86 -25.88
N ILE A 899 -49.97 11.32 -24.66
CA ILE A 899 -50.98 11.67 -23.66
C ILE A 899 -50.25 12.05 -22.37
N PHE A 900 -50.46 13.28 -21.91
CA PHE A 900 -49.85 13.82 -20.71
C PHE A 900 -50.94 14.04 -19.64
N PRO A 901 -50.84 13.43 -18.45
CA PRO A 901 -51.65 13.88 -17.32
C PRO A 901 -51.24 15.32 -16.96
N ASN A 902 -52.20 16.19 -16.65
CA ASN A 902 -51.90 17.55 -16.20
C ASN A 902 -52.04 17.63 -14.66
N PRO A 903 -50.96 17.65 -13.88
CA PRO A 903 -51.04 17.55 -12.41
C PRO A 903 -51.73 18.74 -11.72
N ALA A 904 -51.94 19.87 -12.43
CA ALA A 904 -52.61 21.06 -11.90
C ALA A 904 -54.13 21.07 -12.12
N THR A 905 -54.69 20.13 -12.91
CA THR A 905 -56.11 20.07 -13.30
C THR A 905 -56.59 18.61 -13.36
N GLU A 906 -57.87 18.29 -13.17
CA GLU A 906 -58.38 16.89 -13.20
C GLU A 906 -58.44 16.25 -14.61
N GLY A 907 -57.51 16.58 -15.52
CA GLY A 907 -57.57 16.22 -16.93
C GLY A 907 -56.23 15.86 -17.58
N PHE A 908 -56.31 15.52 -18.86
CA PHE A 908 -55.20 15.06 -19.70
C PHE A 908 -55.06 15.98 -20.90
N THR A 909 -53.82 16.19 -21.35
CA THR A 909 -53.53 16.81 -22.64
C THR A 909 -53.11 15.74 -23.64
N VAL A 910 -53.85 15.64 -24.73
CA VAL A 910 -53.52 14.80 -25.87
C VAL A 910 -52.77 15.66 -26.89
N LEU A 911 -51.61 15.20 -27.33
CA LEU A 911 -50.87 15.75 -28.46
C LEU A 911 -50.99 14.80 -29.66
N PHE A 912 -51.60 15.29 -30.73
CA PHE A 912 -51.72 14.53 -31.98
C PHE A 912 -50.45 14.68 -32.82
N PRO A 913 -49.94 13.61 -33.44
CA PRO A 913 -48.68 13.66 -34.18
C PRO A 913 -48.79 14.53 -35.45
N LEU A 914 -49.95 14.52 -36.11
CA LEU A 914 -50.26 15.33 -37.28
C LEU A 914 -51.46 16.26 -37.04
N ALA A 915 -51.62 17.25 -37.92
CA ALA A 915 -52.48 18.40 -37.65
C ALA A 915 -53.91 18.27 -38.21
N ALA A 916 -54.17 17.31 -39.09
CA ALA A 916 -55.50 17.03 -39.61
C ALA A 916 -55.95 15.63 -39.16
N GLY A 917 -57.25 15.42 -38.97
CA GLY A 917 -57.81 14.12 -38.60
C GLY A 917 -58.93 14.21 -37.59
N ASN A 918 -59.62 13.10 -37.39
CA ASN A 918 -60.75 13.00 -36.47
C ASN A 918 -60.39 12.14 -35.26
N TYR A 919 -60.75 12.59 -34.07
CA TYR A 919 -60.60 11.78 -32.85
C TYR A 919 -61.96 11.35 -32.31
N SER A 920 -61.98 10.21 -31.64
CA SER A 920 -63.12 9.68 -30.89
C SER A 920 -62.62 8.99 -29.63
N ILE A 921 -63.19 9.35 -28.48
CA ILE A 921 -62.94 8.74 -27.18
C ILE A 921 -64.18 7.94 -26.80
N PHE A 922 -64.01 6.67 -26.48
CA PHE A 922 -65.09 5.79 -26.04
C PHE A 922 -64.69 5.01 -24.79
N ASP A 923 -65.66 4.66 -23.95
CA ASP A 923 -65.43 3.80 -22.79
C ASP A 923 -65.27 2.32 -23.19
N SER A 924 -64.99 1.45 -22.21
CA SER A 924 -64.86 0.00 -22.45
C SER A 924 -66.14 -0.69 -22.97
N ASN A 925 -67.29 -0.02 -22.90
CA ASN A 925 -68.57 -0.52 -23.42
C ASN A 925 -68.88 0.03 -24.83
N GLY A 926 -67.95 0.78 -25.43
CA GLY A 926 -68.10 1.38 -26.76
C GLY A 926 -68.97 2.65 -26.78
N ARG A 927 -69.34 3.20 -25.62
CA ARG A 927 -70.08 4.48 -25.57
C ARG A 927 -69.12 5.62 -25.86
N ILE A 928 -69.44 6.42 -26.88
CA ILE A 928 -68.65 7.60 -27.25
C ILE A 928 -68.81 8.68 -26.19
N PHE A 929 -67.69 9.10 -25.60
CA PHE A 929 -67.60 10.17 -24.61
C PHE A 929 -67.38 11.53 -25.26
N LYS A 930 -66.45 11.62 -26.24
CA LYS A 930 -66.15 12.86 -26.96
C LYS A 930 -65.58 12.54 -28.34
N GLN A 931 -65.97 13.28 -29.36
CA GLN A 931 -65.40 13.17 -30.71
C GLN A 931 -65.36 14.53 -31.39
N GLY A 932 -64.43 14.73 -32.33
CA GLY A 932 -64.32 15.98 -33.09
C GLY A 932 -63.14 16.00 -34.06
N PRO A 933 -63.09 17.00 -34.95
CA PRO A 933 -61.93 17.23 -35.81
C PRO A 933 -60.80 17.91 -35.03
N ILE A 934 -59.55 17.64 -35.42
CA ILE A 934 -58.37 18.39 -35.03
C ILE A 934 -58.03 19.36 -36.17
N ALA A 935 -57.87 20.64 -35.83
CA ALA A 935 -57.57 21.69 -36.80
C ALA A 935 -56.05 21.78 -37.06
N GLU A 936 -55.67 22.11 -38.31
CA GLU A 936 -54.27 22.13 -38.78
C GLU A 936 -53.30 22.99 -37.94
N ASN A 937 -53.83 23.96 -37.18
CA ASN A 937 -53.02 24.87 -36.37
C ASN A 937 -53.08 24.57 -34.85
N ASN A 938 -53.83 23.55 -34.41
CA ASN A 938 -53.97 23.22 -32.99
C ASN A 938 -53.99 21.70 -32.73
N LYS A 939 -52.80 21.13 -32.54
CA LYS A 939 -52.55 19.69 -32.28
C LYS A 939 -52.79 19.25 -30.83
N LYS A 940 -53.32 20.13 -29.97
CA LYS A 940 -53.52 19.86 -28.54
C LYS A 940 -55.00 19.78 -28.21
N LEU A 941 -55.39 18.73 -27.51
CA LEU A 941 -56.74 18.59 -26.96
C LEU A 941 -56.65 18.33 -25.46
N TYR A 942 -57.28 19.20 -24.68
CA TYR A 942 -57.51 18.96 -23.27
C TYR A 942 -58.83 18.20 -23.06
N ILE A 943 -58.78 17.16 -22.23
CA ILE A 943 -59.92 16.32 -21.88
C ILE A 943 -59.96 16.03 -20.38
N GLU A 944 -61.17 16.08 -19.81
CA GLU A 944 -61.46 15.59 -18.47
C GLU A 944 -62.33 14.35 -18.60
N LEU A 945 -61.96 13.28 -17.91
CA LEU A 945 -62.59 11.97 -17.99
C LEU A 945 -62.87 11.49 -16.55
N PRO A 946 -64.09 11.05 -16.23
CA PRO A 946 -64.38 10.39 -14.96
C PRO A 946 -63.55 9.11 -14.79
N LYS A 947 -63.42 8.60 -13.54
CA LYS A 947 -62.77 7.31 -13.26
C LYS A 947 -63.31 6.20 -14.16
N GLY A 948 -62.43 5.48 -14.83
CA GLY A 948 -62.80 4.47 -15.82
C GLY A 948 -61.70 4.17 -16.84
N VAL A 949 -61.99 3.24 -17.76
CA VAL A 949 -61.11 2.87 -18.87
C VAL A 949 -61.70 3.40 -20.17
N TYR A 950 -60.89 4.15 -20.91
CA TYR A 950 -61.26 4.76 -22.18
C TYR A 950 -60.27 4.39 -23.29
N PHE A 951 -60.73 4.46 -24.52
CA PHE A 951 -59.93 4.30 -25.72
C PHE A 951 -60.05 5.56 -26.56
N LEU A 952 -58.92 6.22 -26.78
CA LEU A 952 -58.80 7.35 -27.69
C LEU A 952 -58.34 6.80 -29.04
N LYS A 953 -59.18 6.99 -30.05
CA LYS A 953 -58.91 6.65 -31.44
C LYS A 953 -58.75 7.92 -32.26
N TRP A 954 -57.69 8.02 -33.04
CA TRP A 954 -57.46 9.10 -33.99
C TRP A 954 -57.30 8.51 -35.40
N ASN A 955 -57.91 9.16 -36.39
CA ASN A 955 -57.95 8.72 -37.77
C ASN A 955 -57.60 9.86 -38.74
N GLU A 956 -56.60 9.64 -39.58
CA GLU A 956 -56.17 10.52 -40.67
C GLU A 956 -55.71 9.68 -41.86
N ASN A 957 -56.25 9.92 -43.07
CA ASN A 957 -55.82 9.30 -44.33
C ASN A 957 -55.52 7.79 -44.26
N GLU A 958 -56.49 7.00 -43.76
CA GLU A 958 -56.43 5.54 -43.59
C GLU A 958 -55.53 5.03 -42.44
N GLN A 959 -54.84 5.91 -41.72
CA GLN A 959 -54.12 5.55 -40.50
C GLN A 959 -55.01 5.71 -39.26
N VAL A 960 -55.11 4.62 -38.49
CA VAL A 960 -55.87 4.59 -37.24
C VAL A 960 -54.93 4.29 -36.09
N ILE A 961 -54.77 5.26 -35.17
CA ILE A 961 -54.02 5.07 -33.93
C ILE A 961 -55.01 5.00 -32.77
N THR A 962 -54.85 4.00 -31.90
CA THR A 962 -55.68 3.85 -30.70
C THR A 962 -54.80 3.76 -29.46
N LYS A 963 -55.07 4.58 -28.44
CA LYS A 963 -54.40 4.54 -27.13
C LYS A 963 -55.43 4.29 -26.03
N LYS A 964 -55.07 3.42 -25.08
CA LYS A 964 -55.85 3.16 -23.88
C LYS A 964 -55.52 4.23 -22.82
N ILE A 965 -56.54 4.79 -22.18
CA ILE A 965 -56.45 5.73 -21.07
C ILE A 965 -57.12 5.07 -19.87
N ILE A 966 -56.43 5.03 -18.72
CA ILE A 966 -56.98 4.55 -17.46
C ILE A 966 -56.99 5.74 -16.50
N VAL A 967 -58.18 6.09 -16.00
CA VAL A 967 -58.38 7.15 -15.01
C VAL A 967 -58.72 6.47 -13.68
N LEU A 968 -57.83 6.61 -12.69
CA LEU A 968 -57.88 5.92 -11.39
C LEU A 968 -58.71 6.65 -10.32
#